data_AF-A0A538CIW7-F1
#
_entry.id   AF-A0A538CIW7-F1
#
_cell.length_a   1.000
_cell.length_b   1.000
_cell.length_c   1.000
_cell.angle_alpha   90.00
_cell.angle_beta   90.00
_cell.angle_gamma   90.00
#
_symmetry.space_group_name_H-M   'P 1'
#
loop_
_entity.id
_entity.type
_entity.pdbx_description
1 polymer ?
#
loop_
_entity_poly.entity_id
_entity_poly.type
_entity_poly.pdbx_seq_one_letter_code
_entity_poly.pdbx_strand_id
1 'polypeptide(L)'
;MLAPLSRGALVVVLAALLVPLFLGGSATAATPTEGVIGPGSGSNTAWDFAPVGPGVSAGGTTETTNECVPVYCDAYALTVTLPDTDPQFYLTHKATLTINYTWTSTGPDDMDVFAFAPDGTESGPGSPDDISTGDGVEVLNITNPSSGVWTIESYVGITDEPTVAHATATLTYESVPAPPNPTLSSTAPRFTDVSPPAGYQSVDVLQRQNAGEPSLGVNWKSGNAMYMAGTQISKVSFDDSVTPSKATWKDVTPPQQGEVNEDAIVFTDPLFGRTFAEGLLVAGSNGSITTDDGASWSGAAFPVPHGPDHETVGAGPYHVPAPLGAGISGYPNAVYYCSQNILTAAGAFCGRSDNGGVTYNVSSHLLGTGTPCGSITGHVKVAPDGTVYVPQLSCKRPDGVQGQGMAVSADNGQTWTYSVVSDSTAKPPNHGSDPSLGIGSGNTVYYGYEAGDGHPRIAVSRDHGQTWSASVDVGTSYGIQNTKFPEVVVGDDDRAAFAFLGTPSAGDDQAAAFTGVWSLYVSYSYDGGKTWTTVDATPGNPIQRGCIWNGGGSNACRNLLDFNDASIDKQGRVLVAYTDGCANIDYSYSTLVGGVEGLKHGPSQCNTDPNAYKGTDKVSFDGLVRQSCGQGLLRSADPGFTSGCPAPRVVSVHPLPNATGVAVTTTVTATFDAPLTSANITLADSGGRAVKGSVSCNSPCTTVTFAPSSRLKRGTAYTARATGSNASGQGSTTWTFTTK
;
A
#
# COMPACT_ATOMS: atom_id res chain seq x y z
N MET A 1 -27.62 -47.10 -49.87
CA MET A 1 -27.34 -48.30 -49.05
C MET A 1 -27.94 -48.08 -47.68
N LEU A 2 -28.82 -49.02 -47.27
CA LEU A 2 -29.19 -49.49 -45.91
C LEU A 2 -28.81 -48.56 -44.73
N ALA A 3 -29.68 -48.15 -43.81
CA ALA A 3 -30.91 -48.76 -43.30
C ALA A 3 -31.89 -47.70 -42.67
N PRO A 4 -33.20 -48.02 -42.56
CA PRO A 4 -34.22 -47.16 -41.96
C PRO A 4 -34.68 -47.61 -40.55
N LEU A 5 -35.43 -46.70 -39.93
CA LEU A 5 -36.26 -46.78 -38.72
C LEU A 5 -37.05 -48.09 -38.47
N SER A 6 -37.21 -48.45 -37.19
CA SER A 6 -38.43 -49.04 -36.60
C SER A 6 -38.50 -48.64 -35.10
N ARG A 7 -39.53 -47.94 -34.60
CA ARG A 7 -40.95 -48.26 -34.29
C ARG A 7 -41.18 -49.23 -33.10
N GLY A 8 -41.75 -48.66 -32.02
CA GLY A 8 -42.75 -49.26 -31.12
C GLY A 8 -42.20 -49.98 -29.89
N ALA A 9 -42.74 -49.85 -28.66
CA ALA A 9 -44.10 -49.55 -28.23
C ALA A 9 -44.07 -48.80 -26.86
N LEU A 10 -44.80 -47.70 -26.68
CA LEU A 10 -46.19 -47.61 -26.20
C LEU A 10 -46.41 -48.11 -24.75
N VAL A 11 -46.43 -47.18 -23.79
CA VAL A 11 -47.48 -47.12 -22.75
C VAL A 11 -47.82 -45.66 -22.49
N VAL A 12 -48.97 -45.25 -23.00
CA VAL A 12 -49.70 -44.05 -22.58
C VAL A 12 -50.58 -44.46 -21.40
N VAL A 13 -50.44 -43.80 -20.26
CA VAL A 13 -51.54 -43.64 -19.30
C VAL A 13 -51.65 -42.16 -18.98
N LEU A 14 -52.71 -41.55 -19.51
CA LEU A 14 -53.24 -40.27 -19.07
C LEU A 14 -53.75 -40.42 -17.62
N ALA A 15 -53.31 -39.54 -16.73
CA ALA A 15 -54.11 -39.08 -15.61
C ALA A 15 -53.94 -37.57 -15.51
N ALA A 16 -55.04 -36.88 -15.80
CA ALA A 16 -55.15 -35.45 -15.92
C ALA A 16 -55.24 -34.76 -14.54
N LEU A 17 -54.71 -33.53 -14.51
CA LEU A 17 -55.21 -32.38 -13.74
C LEU A 17 -55.33 -32.58 -12.22
N LEU A 18 -54.20 -32.38 -11.53
CA LEU A 18 -54.16 -31.64 -10.28
C LEU A 18 -53.37 -30.36 -10.55
N VAL A 19 -54.09 -29.29 -10.85
CA VAL A 19 -53.59 -27.92 -10.71
C VAL A 19 -53.40 -27.71 -9.21
N PRO A 20 -52.19 -27.50 -8.67
CA PRO A 20 -52.10 -26.77 -7.42
C PRO A 20 -52.60 -25.37 -7.76
N LEU A 21 -53.68 -24.94 -7.10
CA LEU A 21 -53.90 -23.52 -6.94
C LEU A 21 -52.63 -22.97 -6.28
N PHE A 22 -51.74 -22.39 -7.09
CA PHE A 22 -50.92 -21.29 -6.61
C PHE A 22 -51.90 -20.14 -6.38
N LEU A 23 -52.55 -20.17 -5.22
CA LEU A 23 -53.01 -18.95 -4.58
C LEU A 23 -51.79 -18.03 -4.58
N GLY A 24 -51.91 -16.86 -5.20
CA GLY A 24 -50.87 -15.85 -5.20
C GLY A 24 -50.44 -15.56 -3.77
N GLY A 25 -49.33 -16.16 -3.36
CA GLY A 25 -48.55 -15.67 -2.25
C GLY A 25 -48.03 -14.31 -2.67
N SER A 26 -48.32 -13.29 -1.88
CA SER A 26 -47.70 -11.99 -1.98
C SER A 26 -46.21 -12.15 -2.25
N ALA A 27 -45.64 -11.33 -3.15
CA ALA A 27 -44.20 -11.24 -3.31
C ALA A 27 -43.56 -11.12 -1.92
N THR A 28 -42.78 -12.12 -1.53
CA THR A 28 -42.01 -12.16 -0.29
C THR A 28 -40.87 -11.17 -0.48
N ALA A 29 -41.00 -10.01 0.14
CA ALA A 29 -39.99 -8.99 0.15
C ALA A 29 -39.86 -8.48 1.59
N ALA A 30 -38.68 -7.98 1.94
CA ALA A 30 -38.45 -7.37 3.23
C ALA A 30 -39.55 -6.36 3.57
N THR A 31 -39.92 -6.27 4.84
CA THR A 31 -40.97 -5.36 5.31
C THR A 31 -40.40 -4.37 6.32
N PRO A 32 -40.32 -3.06 5.98
CA PRO A 32 -40.51 -2.48 4.65
C PRO A 32 -39.45 -2.96 3.64
N THR A 33 -39.67 -2.78 2.34
CA THR A 33 -38.73 -3.20 1.28
C THR A 33 -37.53 -2.27 1.13
N GLU A 34 -37.64 -1.07 1.67
CA GLU A 34 -36.62 -0.03 1.61
C GLU A 34 -36.61 0.84 2.87
N GLY A 35 -35.52 1.55 3.09
CA GLY A 35 -35.43 2.58 4.11
C GLY A 35 -34.22 3.49 3.94
N VAL A 36 -34.10 4.46 4.84
CA VAL A 36 -33.09 5.51 4.77
C VAL A 36 -32.40 5.63 6.12
N ILE A 37 -31.08 5.80 6.11
CA ILE A 37 -30.25 6.06 7.28
C ILE A 37 -29.37 7.29 7.05
N GLY A 38 -29.10 8.03 8.13
CA GLY A 38 -28.42 9.32 8.10
C GLY A 38 -29.35 10.53 7.86
N PRO A 39 -28.80 11.76 7.75
CA PRO A 39 -27.38 12.09 7.85
C PRO A 39 -26.87 12.23 9.28
N GLY A 40 -27.71 12.12 10.31
CA GLY A 40 -27.29 12.24 11.70
C GLY A 40 -26.56 11.00 12.23
N SER A 41 -25.48 11.20 13.00
CA SER A 41 -24.80 10.11 13.73
C SER A 41 -25.76 9.48 14.74
N GLY A 42 -25.76 8.15 14.82
CA GLY A 42 -26.70 7.37 15.64
C GLY A 42 -28.07 7.16 15.01
N SER A 43 -28.29 7.61 13.77
CA SER A 43 -29.50 7.26 13.03
C SER A 43 -29.59 5.75 12.86
N ASN A 44 -30.80 5.21 12.93
CA ASN A 44 -31.07 3.80 12.79
C ASN A 44 -32.34 3.54 11.98
N THR A 45 -32.43 2.35 11.41
CA THR A 45 -33.63 1.79 10.77
C THR A 45 -33.69 0.29 11.04
N ALA A 46 -34.86 -0.31 10.94
CA ALA A 46 -35.08 -1.73 11.16
C ALA A 46 -36.07 -2.28 10.13
N TRP A 47 -35.92 -3.55 9.79
CA TRP A 47 -36.79 -4.27 8.88
C TRP A 47 -36.81 -5.75 9.21
N ASP A 48 -37.87 -6.42 8.76
CA ASP A 48 -38.00 -7.87 8.83
C ASP A 48 -37.82 -8.45 7.43
N PHE A 49 -36.92 -9.41 7.27
CA PHE A 49 -36.82 -10.17 6.03
C PHE A 49 -37.99 -11.16 5.93
N ALA A 50 -38.43 -11.42 4.71
CA ALA A 50 -39.32 -12.53 4.44
C ALA A 50 -38.62 -13.87 4.74
N PRO A 51 -39.38 -14.94 5.04
CA PRO A 51 -38.78 -16.24 5.29
C PRO A 51 -37.96 -16.73 4.09
N VAL A 52 -36.71 -17.11 4.32
CA VAL A 52 -35.83 -17.75 3.32
C VAL A 52 -35.55 -19.20 3.72
N GLY A 53 -35.36 -20.08 2.75
CA GLY A 53 -35.28 -21.54 2.94
C GLY A 53 -36.59 -22.27 2.68
N PRO A 54 -36.63 -23.61 2.88
CA PRO A 54 -35.53 -24.46 3.34
C PRO A 54 -34.47 -24.69 2.26
N GLY A 55 -33.22 -24.93 2.65
CA GLY A 55 -32.14 -25.19 1.71
C GLY A 55 -30.74 -25.19 2.31
N VAL A 56 -29.78 -25.48 1.46
CA VAL A 56 -28.35 -25.25 1.73
C VAL A 56 -27.85 -24.42 0.56
N SER A 57 -27.29 -23.25 0.84
CA SER A 57 -26.62 -22.44 -0.14
C SER A 57 -25.21 -22.16 0.36
N ALA A 58 -24.25 -22.00 -0.55
CA ALA A 58 -22.87 -21.81 -0.12
C ALA A 58 -22.62 -20.43 0.51
N GLY A 59 -23.55 -19.47 0.37
CA GLY A 59 -23.32 -18.05 0.70
C GLY A 59 -22.18 -17.46 -0.16
N GLY A 60 -22.27 -16.21 -0.60
CA GLY A 60 -21.21 -15.57 -1.40
C GLY A 60 -21.00 -16.16 -2.81
N THR A 61 -21.35 -15.39 -3.83
CA THR A 61 -21.08 -15.66 -5.27
C THR A 61 -21.66 -16.94 -5.90
N THR A 62 -22.78 -16.79 -6.63
CA THR A 62 -22.83 -17.41 -7.96
C THR A 62 -22.37 -16.35 -8.96
N GLU A 63 -21.12 -16.46 -9.44
CA GLU A 63 -20.45 -15.57 -10.40
C GLU A 63 -21.11 -15.46 -11.80
N THR A 64 -22.43 -15.63 -11.92
CA THR A 64 -23.10 -15.49 -13.23
C THR A 64 -24.36 -14.65 -13.27
N THR A 65 -25.00 -14.29 -12.14
CA THR A 65 -26.29 -13.55 -12.21
C THR A 65 -26.46 -12.36 -11.28
N ASN A 66 -25.73 -12.23 -10.16
CA ASN A 66 -25.88 -11.07 -9.25
C ASN A 66 -27.34 -10.82 -8.81
N GLU A 67 -28.11 -11.89 -8.66
CA GLU A 67 -29.57 -11.87 -8.43
C GLU A 67 -29.91 -12.70 -7.19
N CYS A 68 -30.51 -12.07 -6.19
CA CYS A 68 -31.15 -12.70 -5.05
C CYS A 68 -32.22 -13.70 -5.54
N VAL A 69 -31.92 -15.00 -5.44
CA VAL A 69 -32.79 -16.06 -5.98
C VAL A 69 -33.99 -16.25 -5.05
N PRO A 70 -35.23 -16.08 -5.56
CA PRO A 70 -36.44 -16.30 -4.74
C PRO A 70 -36.41 -17.69 -4.11
N VAL A 71 -36.72 -17.76 -2.80
CA VAL A 71 -36.60 -18.91 -1.88
C VAL A 71 -35.31 -18.94 -1.05
N TYR A 72 -34.15 -18.56 -1.58
CA TYR A 72 -32.87 -18.67 -0.84
C TYR A 72 -32.34 -17.34 -0.30
N CYS A 73 -32.95 -16.24 -0.74
CA CYS A 73 -32.56 -14.91 -0.34
C CYS A 73 -33.78 -13.98 -0.30
N ASP A 74 -33.69 -12.97 0.56
CA ASP A 74 -34.55 -11.79 0.55
C ASP A 74 -33.69 -10.52 0.67
N ALA A 75 -34.12 -9.45 0.00
CA ALA A 75 -33.33 -8.24 -0.17
C ALA A 75 -34.05 -6.99 0.38
N TYR A 76 -33.26 -6.09 0.95
CA TYR A 76 -33.69 -4.81 1.48
C TYR A 76 -32.86 -3.66 0.90
N ALA A 77 -33.51 -2.63 0.38
CA ALA A 77 -32.83 -1.46 -0.16
C ALA A 77 -32.57 -0.41 0.95
N LEU A 78 -31.32 -0.26 1.38
CA LEU A 78 -30.92 0.73 2.39
C LEU A 78 -30.25 1.94 1.75
N THR A 79 -30.89 3.10 1.80
CA THR A 79 -30.27 4.36 1.36
C THR A 79 -29.44 4.98 2.49
N VAL A 80 -28.11 5.00 2.33
CA VAL A 80 -27.18 5.68 3.23
C VAL A 80 -26.97 7.13 2.78
N THR A 81 -27.15 8.09 3.69
CA THR A 81 -26.92 9.51 3.42
C THR A 81 -25.93 10.08 4.44
N LEU A 82 -24.86 10.74 3.98
CA LEU A 82 -23.93 11.49 4.84
C LEU A 82 -24.22 13.01 4.84
N PRO A 83 -23.80 13.77 5.88
CA PRO A 83 -23.99 15.23 5.95
C PRO A 83 -23.41 16.02 4.77
N ASP A 84 -22.30 15.52 4.22
CA ASP A 84 -21.58 16.07 3.08
C ASP A 84 -21.29 14.95 2.09
N THR A 85 -20.84 15.30 0.88
CA THR A 85 -20.36 14.30 -0.09
C THR A 85 -19.27 13.44 0.55
N ASP A 86 -19.24 12.13 0.27
CA ASP A 86 -18.32 11.18 0.90
C ASP A 86 -16.86 11.68 0.95
N PRO A 87 -16.27 12.22 -0.14
CA PRO A 87 -14.88 12.70 -0.09
C PRO A 87 -14.65 13.93 0.79
N GLN A 88 -15.70 14.70 1.12
CA GLN A 88 -15.61 15.82 2.08
C GLN A 88 -15.85 15.34 3.51
N PHE A 89 -16.82 14.45 3.69
CA PHE A 89 -17.19 13.94 4.99
C PHE A 89 -16.04 13.16 5.62
N TYR A 90 -15.44 12.23 4.85
CA TYR A 90 -14.36 11.35 5.32
C TYR A 90 -13.00 12.04 5.54
N LEU A 91 -12.87 13.33 5.22
CA LEU A 91 -11.68 14.12 5.63
C LEU A 91 -11.65 14.42 7.13
N THR A 92 -12.83 14.45 7.75
CA THR A 92 -13.01 14.97 9.12
C THR A 92 -13.82 14.02 9.98
N HIS A 93 -14.27 12.90 9.43
CA HIS A 93 -15.09 11.92 10.13
C HIS A 93 -14.70 10.51 9.70
N LYS A 94 -14.90 9.56 10.60
CA LYS A 94 -14.91 8.13 10.33
C LYS A 94 -16.32 7.65 10.63
N ALA A 95 -16.92 6.90 9.71
CA ALA A 95 -18.25 6.33 9.92
C ALA A 95 -18.20 4.81 9.99
N THR A 96 -19.17 4.23 10.69
CA THR A 96 -19.43 2.79 10.70
C THR A 96 -20.92 2.57 10.50
N LEU A 97 -21.27 1.77 9.50
CA LEU A 97 -22.59 1.18 9.34
C LEU A 97 -22.56 -0.21 9.98
N THR A 98 -23.30 -0.38 11.06
CA THR A 98 -23.45 -1.66 11.77
C THR A 98 -24.82 -2.24 11.45
N ILE A 99 -24.86 -3.46 10.93
CA ILE A 99 -26.08 -4.24 10.71
C ILE A 99 -26.07 -5.37 11.74
N ASN A 100 -26.99 -5.31 12.71
CA ASN A 100 -27.25 -6.45 13.60
C ASN A 100 -28.39 -7.25 12.99
N TYR A 101 -28.10 -8.50 12.67
CA TYR A 101 -28.99 -9.45 12.02
C TYR A 101 -29.28 -10.60 12.98
N THR A 102 -30.55 -10.95 13.17
CA THR A 102 -30.98 -11.93 14.18
C THR A 102 -32.08 -12.80 13.64
N TRP A 103 -32.11 -14.06 14.05
CA TRP A 103 -33.18 -15.00 13.72
C TRP A 103 -33.46 -15.90 14.93
N THR A 104 -34.58 -16.63 14.86
CA THR A 104 -34.86 -17.71 15.81
C THR A 104 -35.27 -18.94 15.02
N SER A 105 -34.60 -20.06 15.24
CA SER A 105 -34.85 -21.33 14.56
C SER A 105 -35.31 -22.41 15.54
N THR A 106 -36.06 -23.41 15.04
CA THR A 106 -36.37 -24.62 15.81
C THR A 106 -35.41 -25.78 15.53
N GLY A 107 -34.66 -25.69 14.42
CA GLY A 107 -33.58 -26.59 14.01
C GLY A 107 -32.18 -25.92 13.99
N PRO A 108 -31.13 -26.66 13.62
CA PRO A 108 -29.81 -26.09 13.36
C PRO A 108 -29.82 -25.25 12.08
N ASP A 109 -29.77 -23.92 12.26
CA ASP A 109 -29.82 -22.93 11.18
C ASP A 109 -28.55 -22.07 11.17
N ASP A 110 -28.10 -21.78 9.96
CA ASP A 110 -27.01 -20.88 9.63
C ASP A 110 -27.52 -19.88 8.59
N MET A 111 -27.62 -18.62 9.00
CA MET A 111 -28.27 -17.57 8.24
C MET A 111 -27.30 -16.41 8.09
N ASP A 112 -27.03 -16.03 6.86
CA ASP A 112 -26.02 -15.03 6.55
C ASP A 112 -26.65 -13.66 6.26
N VAL A 113 -25.95 -12.59 6.63
CA VAL A 113 -26.20 -11.24 6.11
C VAL A 113 -25.06 -10.74 5.23
N PHE A 114 -25.42 -10.34 4.01
CA PHE A 114 -24.54 -9.67 3.06
C PHE A 114 -25.03 -8.24 2.80
N ALA A 115 -24.10 -7.35 2.49
CA ALA A 115 -24.38 -5.97 2.10
C ALA A 115 -23.61 -5.62 0.83
N PHE A 116 -24.33 -5.17 -0.18
CA PHE A 116 -23.77 -4.72 -1.45
C PHE A 116 -23.83 -3.20 -1.53
N ALA A 117 -22.68 -2.58 -1.74
CA ALA A 117 -22.53 -1.15 -1.90
C ALA A 117 -23.19 -0.64 -3.20
N PRO A 118 -23.41 0.68 -3.36
CA PRO A 118 -23.92 1.27 -4.60
C PRO A 118 -23.11 0.96 -5.85
N ASP A 119 -21.83 0.60 -5.70
CA ASP A 119 -20.94 0.18 -6.80
C ASP A 119 -20.91 -1.35 -7.01
N GLY A 120 -21.66 -2.10 -6.21
CA GLY A 120 -21.73 -3.56 -6.23
C GLY A 120 -20.74 -4.27 -5.30
N THR A 121 -19.89 -3.54 -4.58
CA THR A 121 -18.93 -4.16 -3.64
C THR A 121 -19.65 -4.91 -2.53
N GLU A 122 -19.33 -6.19 -2.35
CA GLU A 122 -19.90 -7.06 -1.32
C GLU A 122 -19.19 -6.87 0.03
N SER A 123 -19.95 -6.98 1.12
CA SER A 123 -19.48 -7.09 2.51
C SER A 123 -20.31 -8.16 3.19
N GLY A 124 -19.66 -9.18 3.75
CA GLY A 124 -20.35 -10.30 4.38
C GLY A 124 -19.55 -11.62 4.26
N PRO A 125 -20.03 -12.72 4.86
CA PRO A 125 -21.17 -12.77 5.78
C PRO A 125 -20.90 -11.99 7.08
N GLY A 126 -21.90 -11.84 7.95
CA GLY A 126 -21.71 -11.20 9.25
C GLY A 126 -20.88 -12.06 10.21
N SER A 127 -20.69 -11.59 11.44
CA SER A 127 -19.92 -12.34 12.45
C SER A 127 -20.67 -12.39 13.80
N PRO A 128 -20.71 -13.53 14.51
CA PRO A 128 -20.20 -14.84 14.10
C PRO A 128 -20.97 -15.40 12.89
N ASP A 129 -20.26 -16.18 12.08
CA ASP A 129 -20.81 -16.98 10.96
C ASP A 129 -20.81 -18.43 11.49
N ASP A 130 -21.94 -18.84 12.09
CA ASP A 130 -22.09 -20.12 12.77
C ASP A 130 -23.52 -20.70 12.78
N ILE A 131 -23.60 -22.03 12.91
CA ILE A 131 -24.86 -22.75 13.06
C ILE A 131 -25.40 -22.55 14.48
N SER A 132 -26.65 -22.10 14.60
CA SER A 132 -27.38 -21.91 15.84
C SER A 132 -28.67 -22.74 15.91
N THR A 133 -29.12 -23.08 17.12
CA THR A 133 -30.45 -23.66 17.36
C THR A 133 -31.13 -22.83 18.43
N GLY A 134 -32.28 -22.23 18.10
CA GLY A 134 -32.87 -21.17 18.91
C GLY A 134 -32.47 -19.80 18.37
N ASP A 135 -32.06 -18.88 19.24
CA ASP A 135 -31.68 -17.53 18.83
C ASP A 135 -30.30 -17.52 18.14
N GLY A 136 -30.24 -16.99 16.92
CA GLY A 136 -29.03 -16.75 16.15
C GLY A 136 -28.76 -15.26 15.93
N VAL A 137 -27.50 -14.90 15.70
CA VAL A 137 -27.07 -13.51 15.49
C VAL A 137 -25.84 -13.43 14.59
N GLU A 138 -25.88 -12.49 13.65
CA GLU A 138 -24.70 -11.99 12.95
C GLU A 138 -24.60 -10.47 13.09
N VAL A 139 -23.38 -9.96 13.17
CA VAL A 139 -23.09 -8.52 13.13
C VAL A 139 -22.16 -8.21 11.98
N LEU A 140 -22.62 -7.39 11.04
CA LEU A 140 -21.84 -6.90 9.92
C LEU A 140 -21.47 -5.42 10.15
N ASN A 141 -20.16 -5.14 10.24
CA ASN A 141 -19.63 -3.79 10.43
C ASN A 141 -18.93 -3.30 9.16
N ILE A 142 -19.47 -2.25 8.54
CA ILE A 142 -18.93 -1.63 7.32
C ILE A 142 -18.31 -0.28 7.71
N THR A 143 -17.00 -0.15 7.52
CA THR A 143 -16.27 1.09 7.81
C THR A 143 -16.33 2.03 6.61
N ASN A 144 -16.58 3.31 6.86
CA ASN A 144 -16.71 4.39 5.88
C ASN A 144 -17.65 4.04 4.69
N PRO A 145 -18.92 3.66 4.95
CA PRO A 145 -19.88 3.32 3.90
C PRO A 145 -20.07 4.48 2.91
N SER A 146 -20.10 4.20 1.62
CA SER A 146 -20.48 5.19 0.62
C SER A 146 -21.94 5.62 0.76
N SER A 147 -22.23 6.89 0.47
CA SER A 147 -23.61 7.35 0.34
C SER A 147 -24.23 6.75 -0.92
N GLY A 148 -25.50 6.39 -0.85
CA GLY A 148 -26.24 5.78 -1.96
C GLY A 148 -27.12 4.63 -1.52
N VAL A 149 -27.65 3.89 -2.47
CA VAL A 149 -28.52 2.73 -2.23
C VAL A 149 -27.66 1.48 -2.10
N TRP A 150 -27.70 0.86 -0.93
CA TRP A 150 -27.14 -0.44 -0.64
C TRP A 150 -28.21 -1.52 -0.77
N THR A 151 -27.82 -2.72 -1.19
CA THR A 151 -28.68 -3.91 -1.13
C THR A 151 -28.23 -4.75 0.06
N ILE A 152 -29.09 -4.94 1.05
CA ILE A 152 -28.81 -5.81 2.20
C ILE A 152 -29.58 -7.10 1.99
N GLU A 153 -28.88 -8.22 1.98
CA GLU A 153 -29.45 -9.52 1.63
C GLU A 153 -29.35 -10.47 2.81
N SER A 154 -30.48 -11.10 3.14
CA SER A 154 -30.55 -12.28 4.01
C SER A 154 -30.37 -13.51 3.14
N TYR A 155 -29.45 -14.39 3.51
CA TYR A 155 -29.17 -15.63 2.80
C TYR A 155 -29.30 -16.85 3.70
N VAL A 156 -29.66 -17.97 3.07
CA VAL A 156 -29.60 -19.30 3.69
C VAL A 156 -28.18 -19.86 3.54
N GLY A 157 -27.42 -19.94 4.61
CA GLY A 157 -26.26 -20.84 4.66
C GLY A 157 -26.78 -22.28 4.72
N ILE A 158 -27.46 -22.62 5.81
CA ILE A 158 -28.13 -23.92 6.02
C ILE A 158 -29.42 -23.69 6.81
N THR A 159 -30.57 -24.15 6.31
CA THR A 159 -31.79 -24.30 7.13
C THR A 159 -32.70 -25.38 6.59
N ASP A 160 -33.37 -26.12 7.48
CA ASP A 160 -34.36 -27.14 7.13
C ASP A 160 -35.81 -26.62 7.12
N GLU A 161 -36.01 -25.34 7.46
CA GLU A 161 -37.30 -24.65 7.47
C GLU A 161 -37.22 -23.23 6.87
N PRO A 162 -38.33 -22.62 6.44
CA PRO A 162 -38.32 -21.20 6.09
C PRO A 162 -38.07 -20.34 7.34
N THR A 163 -36.92 -19.67 7.40
CA THR A 163 -36.47 -18.90 8.56
C THR A 163 -36.61 -17.41 8.32
N VAL A 164 -37.27 -16.73 9.26
CA VAL A 164 -37.44 -15.27 9.27
C VAL A 164 -36.30 -14.65 10.05
N ALA A 165 -35.76 -13.55 9.53
CA ALA A 165 -34.74 -12.78 10.22
C ALA A 165 -35.15 -11.31 10.40
N HIS A 166 -34.67 -10.72 11.48
CA HIS A 166 -34.83 -9.31 11.81
C HIS A 166 -33.48 -8.61 11.73
N ALA A 167 -33.44 -7.44 11.11
CA ALA A 167 -32.24 -6.63 11.01
C ALA A 167 -32.44 -5.21 11.55
N THR A 168 -31.42 -4.71 12.23
CA THR A 168 -31.29 -3.30 12.62
C THR A 168 -30.00 -2.73 12.05
N ALA A 169 -30.10 -1.62 11.31
CA ALA A 169 -28.94 -0.88 10.84
C ALA A 169 -28.75 0.39 11.68
N THR A 170 -27.51 0.67 12.08
CA THR A 170 -27.12 1.91 12.76
C THR A 170 -25.93 2.54 12.05
N LEU A 171 -26.04 3.82 11.70
CA LEU A 171 -24.94 4.62 11.17
C LEU A 171 -24.39 5.49 12.28
N THR A 172 -23.15 5.25 12.68
CA THR A 172 -22.42 6.10 13.62
C THR A 172 -21.24 6.75 12.92
N TYR A 173 -20.88 7.93 13.37
CA TYR A 173 -19.64 8.55 12.98
C TYR A 173 -19.09 9.43 14.09
N GLU A 174 -17.77 9.49 14.14
CA GLU A 174 -16.99 10.34 15.03
C GLU A 174 -16.15 11.31 14.21
N SER A 175 -15.84 12.47 14.80
CA SER A 175 -14.91 13.40 14.18
C SER A 175 -13.50 12.82 14.22
N VAL A 176 -12.88 12.68 13.06
CA VAL A 176 -11.44 12.42 12.94
C VAL A 176 -10.76 13.78 13.04
N PRO A 177 -9.91 14.00 14.06
CA PRO A 177 -9.07 15.18 14.09
C PRO A 177 -8.29 15.23 12.78
N ALA A 178 -8.20 16.41 12.15
CA ALA A 178 -7.31 16.56 11.01
C ALA A 178 -5.94 15.95 11.38
N PRO A 179 -5.33 15.11 10.53
CA PRO A 179 -4.05 14.49 10.84
C PRO A 179 -3.12 15.60 11.35
N PRO A 180 -2.52 15.45 12.54
CA PRO A 180 -1.56 16.44 13.01
C PRO A 180 -0.52 16.53 11.90
N ASN A 181 -0.37 17.70 11.27
CA ASN A 181 0.82 17.93 10.48
C ASN A 181 1.90 18.28 11.49
N PRO A 182 2.98 17.48 11.59
CA PRO A 182 4.00 17.76 12.56
C PRO A 182 4.57 19.14 12.32
N THR A 183 4.89 19.79 13.42
CA THR A 183 5.71 20.99 13.39
C THR A 183 7.13 20.59 13.00
N LEU A 184 7.43 20.65 11.70
CA LEU A 184 8.77 20.40 11.20
C LEU A 184 9.67 21.61 11.46
N SER A 185 10.92 21.36 11.86
CA SER A 185 11.92 22.42 11.95
C SER A 185 12.30 22.93 10.56
N SER A 186 12.89 24.12 10.47
CA SER A 186 13.40 24.64 9.19
C SER A 186 14.53 23.80 8.60
N THR A 187 15.14 22.91 9.38
CA THR A 187 16.23 22.01 8.98
C THR A 187 15.76 20.57 8.77
N ALA A 188 14.45 20.30 8.90
CA ALA A 188 13.90 18.98 8.63
C ALA A 188 14.19 18.55 7.18
N PRO A 189 14.48 17.26 6.94
CA PRO A 189 14.69 16.74 5.58
C PRO A 189 13.54 17.08 4.65
N ARG A 190 13.87 17.35 3.38
CA ARG A 190 12.88 17.56 2.32
C ARG A 190 13.26 16.78 1.09
N PHE A 191 12.27 16.36 0.34
CA PHE A 191 12.45 15.60 -0.88
C PHE A 191 12.10 16.41 -2.12
N THR A 192 12.82 16.11 -3.19
CA THR A 192 12.47 16.51 -4.55
C THR A 192 12.03 15.25 -5.28
N ASP A 193 10.91 15.38 -5.99
CA ASP A 193 10.47 14.39 -6.95
C ASP A 193 11.43 14.39 -8.14
N VAL A 194 12.06 13.24 -8.38
CA VAL A 194 13.03 12.97 -9.44
C VAL A 194 12.58 11.79 -10.30
N SER A 195 11.27 11.50 -10.29
CA SER A 195 10.60 10.52 -11.14
C SER A 195 10.84 10.84 -12.63
N PRO A 196 10.66 9.86 -13.54
CA PRO A 196 10.96 10.06 -14.94
C PRO A 196 10.06 11.13 -15.60
N PRO A 197 10.56 11.78 -16.67
CA PRO A 197 9.78 12.77 -17.39
C PRO A 197 8.64 12.15 -18.20
N ALA A 198 7.71 13.00 -18.64
CA ALA A 198 6.62 12.63 -19.55
C ALA A 198 7.11 11.82 -20.77
N GLY A 199 6.47 10.67 -20.98
CA GLY A 199 6.77 9.76 -22.09
C GLY A 199 7.85 8.71 -21.77
N TYR A 200 8.38 8.68 -20.55
CA TYR A 200 9.24 7.61 -20.06
C TYR A 200 8.51 6.81 -18.98
N GLN A 201 8.41 5.50 -19.17
CA GLN A 201 7.75 4.55 -18.26
C GLN A 201 8.49 3.23 -18.37
N SER A 202 8.80 2.60 -17.24
CA SER A 202 9.36 1.26 -17.21
C SER A 202 8.36 0.26 -17.78
N VAL A 203 8.86 -0.64 -18.62
CA VAL A 203 8.06 -1.71 -19.24
C VAL A 203 8.66 -3.08 -18.96
N ASP A 204 7.83 -4.11 -19.02
CA ASP A 204 8.30 -5.48 -19.07
C ASP A 204 8.68 -5.92 -20.50
N VAL A 205 9.09 -7.18 -20.63
CA VAL A 205 9.52 -7.78 -21.91
C VAL A 205 8.45 -7.80 -23.00
N LEU A 206 7.17 -7.69 -22.63
CA LEU A 206 6.06 -7.59 -23.58
C LEU A 206 5.69 -6.12 -23.89
N GLN A 207 6.54 -5.16 -23.47
CA GLN A 207 6.36 -3.72 -23.66
C GLN A 207 5.14 -3.16 -22.92
N ARG A 208 4.75 -3.82 -21.82
CA ARG A 208 3.64 -3.41 -20.98
C ARG A 208 4.19 -2.57 -19.84
N GLN A 209 3.50 -1.49 -19.49
CA GLN A 209 3.93 -0.64 -18.39
C GLN A 209 4.00 -1.46 -17.10
N ASN A 210 5.14 -1.46 -16.43
CA ASN A 210 5.37 -2.22 -15.21
C ASN A 210 6.33 -1.44 -14.31
N ALA A 211 5.82 -1.00 -13.17
CA ALA A 211 6.63 -0.43 -12.10
C ALA A 211 6.10 -0.83 -10.73
N GLY A 212 5.52 -2.03 -10.62
CA GLY A 212 4.80 -2.45 -9.41
C GLY A 212 5.70 -2.74 -8.20
N GLU A 213 6.98 -3.08 -8.46
CA GLU A 213 8.02 -3.49 -7.50
C GLU A 213 9.35 -2.84 -7.87
N PRO A 214 9.54 -1.55 -7.55
CA PRO A 214 10.77 -0.88 -7.90
C PRO A 214 11.88 -1.18 -6.90
N SER A 215 13.05 -1.55 -7.42
CA SER A 215 14.29 -1.71 -6.64
C SER A 215 15.34 -0.66 -7.02
N LEU A 216 16.27 -0.37 -6.10
CA LEU A 216 17.16 0.79 -6.19
C LEU A 216 18.57 0.52 -5.67
N GLY A 217 19.57 0.79 -6.51
CA GLY A 217 20.98 0.86 -6.12
C GLY A 217 21.60 2.21 -6.44
N VAL A 218 22.54 2.69 -5.61
CA VAL A 218 23.26 3.95 -5.89
C VAL A 218 24.76 3.70 -5.97
N ASN A 219 25.36 4.01 -7.12
CA ASN A 219 26.80 3.90 -7.32
C ASN A 219 27.50 5.17 -6.78
N TRP A 220 28.23 5.07 -5.67
CA TRP A 220 28.89 6.24 -5.07
C TRP A 220 30.08 6.75 -5.88
N LYS A 221 30.65 5.94 -6.78
CA LYS A 221 31.75 6.37 -7.64
C LYS A 221 31.27 7.34 -8.71
N SER A 222 30.18 7.02 -9.39
CA SER A 222 29.61 7.87 -10.45
C SER A 222 28.60 8.88 -9.92
N GLY A 223 27.92 8.57 -8.81
CA GLY A 223 26.79 9.33 -8.29
C GLY A 223 25.46 9.04 -8.98
N ASN A 224 25.40 8.03 -9.86
CA ASN A 224 24.18 7.61 -10.53
C ASN A 224 23.40 6.60 -9.67
N ALA A 225 22.08 6.58 -9.84
CA ALA A 225 21.23 5.50 -9.36
C ALA A 225 20.92 4.51 -10.48
N MET A 226 20.75 3.25 -10.12
CA MET A 226 20.26 2.17 -10.95
C MET A 226 18.90 1.79 -10.39
N TYR A 227 17.86 1.99 -11.19
CA TYR A 227 16.47 1.70 -10.84
C TYR A 227 16.00 0.54 -11.71
N MET A 228 15.33 -0.44 -11.12
CA MET A 228 14.75 -1.55 -11.86
C MET A 228 13.30 -1.71 -11.46
N ALA A 229 12.42 -1.89 -12.46
CA ALA A 229 11.05 -2.29 -12.23
C ALA A 229 10.54 -3.06 -13.46
N GLY A 230 9.75 -4.11 -13.23
CA GLY A 230 9.52 -5.12 -14.27
C GLY A 230 10.87 -5.68 -14.74
N THR A 231 11.15 -5.62 -16.04
CA THR A 231 12.45 -6.09 -16.57
C THR A 231 13.36 -4.96 -17.01
N GLN A 232 12.89 -3.71 -16.94
CA GLN A 232 13.63 -2.56 -17.42
C GLN A 232 14.56 -2.03 -16.33
N ILE A 233 15.81 -1.77 -16.71
CA ILE A 233 16.81 -1.16 -15.86
C ILE A 233 17.10 0.25 -16.38
N SER A 234 16.88 1.23 -15.53
CA SER A 234 17.11 2.64 -15.81
C SER A 234 18.30 3.16 -15.03
N LYS A 235 19.23 3.81 -15.72
CA LYS A 235 20.22 4.67 -15.08
C LYS A 235 19.62 6.05 -14.85
N VAL A 236 19.73 6.55 -13.63
CA VAL A 236 19.30 7.89 -13.23
C VAL A 236 20.52 8.74 -12.85
N SER A 237 20.73 9.83 -13.59
CA SER A 237 21.80 10.81 -13.32
C SER A 237 21.21 12.12 -12.77
N PHE A 238 21.92 12.76 -11.85
CA PHE A 238 21.44 13.97 -11.17
C PHE A 238 22.31 15.21 -11.49
N ASP A 239 21.66 16.28 -11.97
CA ASP A 239 22.27 17.60 -12.12
C ASP A 239 21.98 18.45 -10.88
N ASP A 240 22.92 18.40 -9.93
CA ASP A 240 22.88 19.17 -8.69
C ASP A 240 23.29 20.66 -8.90
N SER A 241 23.57 21.11 -10.13
CA SER A 241 23.90 22.52 -10.42
C SER A 241 22.68 23.44 -10.52
N VAL A 242 21.47 22.86 -10.56
CA VAL A 242 20.18 23.56 -10.59
C VAL A 242 19.36 23.24 -9.33
N THR A 243 18.46 24.16 -8.96
CA THR A 243 17.57 23.99 -7.80
C THR A 243 16.11 24.14 -8.24
N PRO A 244 15.26 23.10 -8.07
CA PRO A 244 15.60 21.76 -7.56
C PRO A 244 16.52 20.98 -8.52
N SER A 245 17.25 19.99 -7.99
CA SER A 245 18.10 19.09 -8.79
C SER A 245 17.29 18.42 -9.89
N LYS A 246 17.85 18.35 -11.10
CA LYS A 246 17.18 17.69 -12.23
C LYS A 246 17.70 16.26 -12.41
N ALA A 247 16.79 15.31 -12.59
CA ALA A 247 17.14 13.92 -12.92
C ALA A 247 17.03 13.66 -14.43
N THR A 248 17.89 12.77 -14.93
CA THR A 248 17.84 12.25 -16.31
C THR A 248 17.80 10.73 -16.25
N TRP A 249 16.75 10.16 -16.82
CA TRP A 249 16.53 8.72 -16.90
C TRP A 249 16.98 8.19 -18.26
N LYS A 250 17.65 7.04 -18.26
CA LYS A 250 18.09 6.35 -19.47
C LYS A 250 17.95 4.85 -19.29
N ASP A 251 17.24 4.22 -20.21
CA ASP A 251 17.19 2.76 -20.32
C ASP A 251 18.58 2.20 -20.67
N VAL A 252 19.05 1.28 -19.84
CA VAL A 252 20.32 0.56 -19.96
C VAL A 252 20.13 -0.96 -19.84
N THR A 253 18.90 -1.44 -20.07
CA THR A 253 18.52 -2.85 -19.95
C THR A 253 19.37 -3.73 -20.88
N PRO A 254 20.07 -4.75 -20.35
CA PRO A 254 20.80 -5.69 -21.18
C PRO A 254 19.87 -6.69 -21.86
N PRO A 255 20.25 -7.26 -23.02
CA PRO A 255 19.46 -8.32 -23.67
C PRO A 255 19.18 -9.54 -22.78
N GLN A 256 20.04 -9.83 -21.82
CA GLN A 256 19.89 -10.91 -20.83
C GLN A 256 18.67 -10.71 -19.91
N GLN A 257 18.20 -9.47 -19.75
CA GLN A 257 16.98 -9.11 -19.04
C GLN A 257 15.77 -8.97 -19.99
N GLY A 258 15.89 -9.48 -21.23
CA GLY A 258 14.81 -9.56 -22.21
C GLY A 258 13.92 -10.80 -22.07
N GLU A 259 13.96 -11.48 -20.93
CA GLU A 259 13.14 -12.66 -20.61
C GLU A 259 12.08 -12.31 -19.54
N VAL A 260 10.94 -13.02 -19.54
CA VAL A 260 9.88 -12.80 -18.55
C VAL A 260 10.47 -13.03 -17.16
N ASN A 261 10.32 -12.01 -16.31
CA ASN A 261 10.84 -11.97 -14.96
C ASN A 261 9.68 -11.64 -14.01
N GLU A 262 9.56 -12.37 -12.91
CA GLU A 262 8.46 -12.23 -11.95
C GLU A 262 8.77 -11.12 -10.92
N ASP A 263 9.83 -11.22 -10.10
CA ASP A 263 10.09 -10.26 -8.99
C ASP A 263 11.44 -9.54 -9.06
N ALA A 264 11.79 -9.08 -10.26
CA ALA A 264 13.11 -8.56 -10.61
C ALA A 264 13.73 -7.56 -9.61
N ILE A 265 15.01 -7.76 -9.29
CA ILE A 265 15.71 -7.01 -8.24
C ILE A 265 17.02 -6.40 -8.73
N VAL A 266 17.31 -5.16 -8.32
CA VAL A 266 18.62 -4.53 -8.48
C VAL A 266 19.25 -4.15 -7.14
N PHE A 267 20.54 -4.46 -7.00
CA PHE A 267 21.39 -3.96 -5.92
C PHE A 267 22.66 -3.36 -6.50
N THR A 268 23.13 -2.26 -5.91
CA THR A 268 24.45 -1.71 -6.23
C THR A 268 25.30 -1.67 -4.98
N ASP A 269 26.47 -2.32 -5.02
CA ASP A 269 27.48 -2.13 -3.99
C ASP A 269 27.99 -0.69 -4.08
N PRO A 270 27.68 0.16 -3.08
CA PRO A 270 27.92 1.59 -3.20
C PRO A 270 29.42 1.91 -3.27
N LEU A 271 30.25 1.18 -2.51
CA LEU A 271 31.69 1.44 -2.40
C LEU A 271 32.46 0.98 -3.64
N PHE A 272 32.02 -0.12 -4.25
CA PHE A 272 32.70 -0.69 -5.41
C PHE A 272 32.07 -0.30 -6.74
N GLY A 273 30.85 0.24 -6.74
CA GLY A 273 30.15 0.68 -7.95
C GLY A 273 29.83 -0.48 -8.90
N ARG A 274 29.57 -1.65 -8.34
CA ARG A 274 29.14 -2.85 -9.08
C ARG A 274 27.65 -3.04 -8.83
N THR A 275 26.89 -3.18 -9.90
CA THR A 275 25.45 -3.40 -9.87
C THR A 275 25.13 -4.82 -10.30
N PHE A 276 24.23 -5.46 -9.57
CA PHE A 276 23.69 -6.79 -9.82
C PHE A 276 22.20 -6.59 -10.08
N ALA A 277 21.75 -7.00 -11.27
CA ALA A 277 20.36 -6.99 -11.66
C ALA A 277 19.95 -8.43 -11.93
N GLU A 278 19.22 -9.00 -10.99
CA GLU A 278 18.86 -10.41 -10.94
C GLU A 278 17.36 -10.57 -11.19
N GLY A 279 16.95 -11.79 -11.52
CA GLY A 279 15.57 -12.06 -11.90
C GLY A 279 15.15 -13.51 -11.78
N LEU A 280 13.86 -13.71 -11.52
CA LEU A 280 13.23 -15.02 -11.52
C LEU A 280 12.65 -15.38 -12.87
N LEU A 281 13.06 -16.53 -13.38
CA LEU A 281 12.48 -17.13 -14.58
C LEU A 281 11.46 -18.21 -14.16
N VAL A 282 10.53 -18.53 -15.05
CA VAL A 282 9.60 -19.68 -14.90
C VAL A 282 10.31 -20.97 -14.48
N ALA A 283 11.56 -21.16 -14.91
CA ALA A 283 12.44 -22.21 -14.42
C ALA A 283 13.87 -21.68 -14.20
N GLY A 284 14.17 -21.27 -12.97
CA GLY A 284 15.50 -20.83 -12.53
C GLY A 284 15.58 -19.33 -12.32
N SER A 285 16.78 -18.77 -12.47
CA SER A 285 17.03 -17.34 -12.30
C SER A 285 17.99 -16.86 -13.39
N ASN A 286 17.82 -15.61 -13.81
CA ASN A 286 18.77 -14.90 -14.67
C ASN A 286 19.46 -13.79 -13.87
N GLY A 287 20.52 -13.25 -14.46
CA GLY A 287 21.28 -12.22 -13.80
C GLY A 287 22.27 -11.50 -14.68
N SER A 288 22.47 -10.23 -14.38
CA SER A 288 23.30 -9.31 -15.14
C SER A 288 24.10 -8.41 -14.20
N ILE A 289 25.39 -8.26 -14.49
CA ILE A 289 26.33 -7.49 -13.67
C ILE A 289 26.91 -6.37 -14.52
N THR A 290 26.93 -5.15 -13.99
CA THR A 290 27.61 -4.01 -14.59
C THR A 290 28.56 -3.34 -13.58
N THR A 291 29.62 -2.72 -14.10
CA THR A 291 30.59 -1.93 -13.31
C THR A 291 30.73 -0.50 -13.84
N ASP A 292 29.90 -0.13 -14.82
CA ASP A 292 29.96 1.14 -15.55
C ASP A 292 28.55 1.76 -15.76
N ASP A 293 27.66 1.52 -14.81
CA ASP A 293 26.25 1.96 -14.80
C ASP A 293 25.51 1.58 -16.09
N GLY A 294 25.66 0.33 -16.51
CA GLY A 294 24.93 -0.28 -17.61
C GLY A 294 25.43 0.11 -19.01
N ALA A 295 26.66 0.63 -19.13
CA ALA A 295 27.28 0.79 -20.45
C ALA A 295 27.74 -0.56 -21.03
N SER A 296 28.12 -1.50 -20.16
CA SER A 296 28.36 -2.91 -20.49
C SER A 296 27.85 -3.83 -19.38
N TRP A 297 27.52 -5.07 -19.78
CA TRP A 297 26.95 -6.09 -18.89
C TRP A 297 27.61 -7.46 -19.11
N SER A 298 27.76 -8.21 -18.03
CA SER A 298 28.13 -9.63 -18.03
C SER A 298 27.03 -10.46 -17.37
N GLY A 299 26.80 -11.69 -17.82
CA GLY A 299 25.80 -12.58 -17.22
C GLY A 299 26.25 -13.21 -15.90
N ALA A 300 25.26 -13.61 -15.10
CA ALA A 300 25.42 -14.45 -13.91
C ALA A 300 24.78 -15.83 -14.11
N ALA A 301 25.18 -16.81 -13.30
CA ALA A 301 24.63 -18.17 -13.31
C ALA A 301 24.24 -18.65 -11.91
N PHE A 302 23.06 -19.27 -11.82
CA PHE A 302 22.38 -19.64 -10.58
C PHE A 302 22.17 -21.16 -10.52
N PRO A 303 22.98 -21.89 -9.73
CA PRO A 303 22.74 -23.31 -9.55
C PRO A 303 21.56 -23.56 -8.61
N VAL A 304 20.59 -24.34 -9.08
CA VAL A 304 19.44 -24.78 -8.27
C VAL A 304 19.88 -25.56 -7.00
N PRO A 305 19.12 -25.47 -5.88
CA PRO A 305 17.78 -24.88 -5.76
C PRO A 305 17.81 -23.36 -5.48
N HIS A 306 16.89 -22.67 -6.13
CA HIS A 306 16.39 -21.36 -5.77
C HIS A 306 14.87 -21.46 -5.78
N GLY A 307 14.20 -20.70 -4.91
CA GLY A 307 12.76 -20.56 -4.93
C GLY A 307 12.29 -19.66 -6.09
N PRO A 308 11.05 -19.82 -6.59
CA PRO A 308 10.55 -19.11 -7.76
C PRO A 308 9.78 -17.83 -7.38
N ASP A 309 10.04 -17.24 -6.22
CA ASP A 309 9.31 -16.07 -5.73
C ASP A 309 10.21 -15.25 -4.75
N HIS A 310 9.93 -13.96 -4.57
CA HIS A 310 10.60 -12.98 -3.71
C HIS A 310 12.13 -13.10 -3.70
N GLU A 311 12.79 -12.81 -4.83
CA GLU A 311 14.24 -12.74 -4.84
C GLU A 311 14.81 -11.52 -4.13
N THR A 312 16.02 -11.67 -3.63
CA THR A 312 16.80 -10.55 -3.13
C THR A 312 18.28 -10.77 -3.33
N VAL A 313 18.98 -9.67 -3.59
CA VAL A 313 20.43 -9.64 -3.79
C VAL A 313 21.06 -8.56 -2.92
N GLY A 314 22.22 -8.88 -2.36
CA GLY A 314 22.99 -7.94 -1.54
C GLY A 314 24.45 -8.38 -1.45
N ALA A 315 25.35 -7.43 -1.23
CA ALA A 315 26.78 -7.72 -1.10
C ALA A 315 27.42 -6.98 0.08
N GLY A 316 28.47 -7.57 0.63
CA GLY A 316 29.29 -6.96 1.67
C GLY A 316 30.50 -7.80 2.04
N PRO A 317 31.28 -7.37 3.04
CA PRO A 317 32.48 -8.08 3.49
C PRO A 317 32.19 -9.52 3.88
N TYR A 318 33.19 -10.39 3.76
CA TYR A 318 33.12 -11.74 4.32
C TYR A 318 33.18 -11.71 5.85
N HIS A 319 32.34 -12.52 6.49
CA HIS A 319 32.51 -12.84 7.91
C HIS A 319 33.80 -13.65 8.10
N VAL A 320 34.57 -13.32 9.13
CA VAL A 320 35.84 -13.98 9.43
C VAL A 320 35.59 -15.29 10.22
N PRO A 321 36.24 -16.42 9.88
CA PRO A 321 37.19 -16.60 8.79
C PRO A 321 36.51 -16.67 7.42
N ALA A 322 37.09 -15.96 6.45
CA ALA A 322 36.59 -15.97 5.08
C ALA A 322 36.76 -17.37 4.43
N PRO A 323 35.82 -17.79 3.57
CA PRO A 323 35.88 -19.07 2.88
C PRO A 323 37.03 -19.13 1.84
N LEU A 324 37.42 -20.35 1.47
CA LEU A 324 38.33 -20.57 0.36
C LEU A 324 37.70 -20.06 -0.95
N GLY A 325 38.37 -19.14 -1.64
CA GLY A 325 37.87 -18.51 -2.85
C GLY A 325 37.34 -17.09 -2.65
N ALA A 326 37.27 -16.59 -1.41
CA ALA A 326 36.90 -15.22 -1.12
C ALA A 326 37.73 -14.22 -1.96
N GLY A 327 37.02 -13.40 -2.75
CA GLY A 327 37.63 -12.37 -3.59
C GLY A 327 38.45 -12.85 -4.78
N ILE A 328 38.27 -14.10 -5.23
CA ILE A 328 39.06 -14.69 -6.33
C ILE A 328 38.97 -13.93 -7.65
N SER A 329 37.90 -13.17 -7.87
CA SER A 329 37.72 -12.33 -9.06
C SER A 329 38.25 -10.90 -8.92
N GLY A 330 38.88 -10.56 -7.79
CA GLY A 330 39.33 -9.20 -7.46
C GLY A 330 38.24 -8.29 -6.88
N TYR A 331 36.99 -8.77 -6.79
CA TYR A 331 35.91 -8.13 -6.05
C TYR A 331 35.92 -8.64 -4.59
N PRO A 332 36.14 -7.80 -3.57
CA PRO A 332 36.48 -8.26 -2.22
C PRO A 332 35.28 -8.72 -1.38
N ASN A 333 34.06 -8.49 -1.85
CA ASN A 333 32.83 -8.76 -1.11
C ASN A 333 32.18 -10.07 -1.55
N ALA A 334 31.52 -10.73 -0.60
CA ALA A 334 30.57 -11.79 -0.91
C ALA A 334 29.31 -11.18 -1.54
N VAL A 335 28.67 -11.89 -2.47
CA VAL A 335 27.35 -11.54 -3.01
C VAL A 335 26.38 -12.63 -2.61
N TYR A 336 25.24 -12.27 -2.05
CA TYR A 336 24.19 -13.19 -1.62
C TYR A 336 22.99 -13.03 -2.53
N TYR A 337 22.43 -14.15 -2.96
CA TYR A 337 21.17 -14.23 -3.68
C TYR A 337 20.25 -15.17 -2.92
N CYS A 338 19.10 -14.67 -2.51
CA CYS A 338 18.10 -15.43 -1.78
C CYS A 338 16.77 -15.41 -2.52
N SER A 339 15.96 -16.45 -2.36
CA SER A 339 14.58 -16.48 -2.85
C SER A 339 13.73 -17.50 -2.10
N GLN A 340 12.41 -17.34 -2.16
CA GLN A 340 11.45 -18.16 -1.43
C GLN A 340 10.74 -19.19 -2.32
N ASN A 341 10.31 -20.29 -1.73
CA ASN A 341 9.47 -21.26 -2.42
C ASN A 341 7.98 -20.95 -2.20
N ILE A 342 7.16 -21.08 -3.27
CA ILE A 342 5.69 -20.96 -3.22
C ILE A 342 5.07 -21.90 -2.17
N LEU A 343 5.66 -23.10 -1.99
CA LEU A 343 5.28 -23.97 -0.89
C LEU A 343 6.05 -23.56 0.36
N THR A 344 5.38 -22.93 1.34
CA THR A 344 5.99 -22.51 2.62
C THR A 344 6.76 -23.66 3.31
N ALA A 345 6.30 -24.90 3.18
CA ALA A 345 6.97 -26.09 3.71
C ALA A 345 8.32 -26.40 3.04
N ALA A 346 8.53 -25.95 1.80
CA ALA A 346 9.80 -26.02 1.09
C ALA A 346 10.77 -24.89 1.48
N GLY A 347 10.28 -23.82 2.13
CA GLY A 347 11.08 -22.79 2.78
C GLY A 347 11.69 -21.76 1.81
N ALA A 348 12.69 -21.02 2.31
CA ALA A 348 13.47 -20.05 1.54
C ALA A 348 14.94 -20.50 1.45
N PHE A 349 15.63 -20.04 0.41
CA PHE A 349 16.98 -20.47 0.05
C PHE A 349 17.92 -19.27 -0.11
N CYS A 350 19.18 -19.43 0.25
CA CYS A 350 20.22 -18.41 0.02
C CYS A 350 21.52 -19.03 -0.48
N GLY A 351 22.00 -18.52 -1.62
CA GLY A 351 23.30 -18.80 -2.20
C GLY A 351 24.27 -17.63 -2.03
N ARG A 352 25.56 -17.95 -1.98
CA ARG A 352 26.69 -17.00 -1.94
C ARG A 352 27.55 -17.16 -3.19
N SER A 353 27.95 -16.04 -3.78
CA SER A 353 28.97 -15.97 -4.81
C SER A 353 30.30 -15.48 -4.25
N ASP A 354 31.36 -16.20 -4.58
CA ASP A 354 32.74 -15.86 -4.20
C ASP A 354 33.56 -15.21 -5.34
N ASN A 355 32.97 -15.11 -6.53
CA ASN A 355 33.58 -14.50 -7.71
C ASN A 355 32.87 -13.21 -8.14
N GLY A 356 32.20 -12.54 -7.20
CA GLY A 356 31.59 -11.23 -7.40
C GLY A 356 30.35 -11.29 -8.29
N GLY A 357 29.47 -12.26 -8.03
CA GLY A 357 28.13 -12.42 -8.62
C GLY A 357 28.09 -13.30 -9.87
N VAL A 358 29.22 -13.73 -10.41
CA VAL A 358 29.24 -14.47 -11.69
C VAL A 358 28.65 -15.87 -11.56
N THR A 359 28.97 -16.57 -10.47
CA THR A 359 28.35 -17.86 -10.12
C THR A 359 28.09 -17.93 -8.63
N TYR A 360 26.97 -18.54 -8.23
CA TYR A 360 26.64 -18.80 -6.83
C TYR A 360 26.95 -20.25 -6.45
N ASN A 361 27.09 -20.54 -5.15
CA ASN A 361 27.10 -21.91 -4.63
C ASN A 361 25.67 -22.49 -4.62
N VAL A 362 25.55 -23.79 -4.39
CA VAL A 362 24.23 -24.41 -4.12
C VAL A 362 23.67 -23.77 -2.85
N SER A 363 22.44 -23.26 -2.94
CA SER A 363 21.81 -22.52 -1.85
C SER A 363 21.65 -23.37 -0.58
N SER A 364 21.87 -22.72 0.57
CA SER A 364 21.48 -23.26 1.88
C SER A 364 20.00 -22.98 2.15
N HIS A 365 19.36 -23.82 2.97
CA HIS A 365 18.03 -23.50 3.50
C HIS A 365 18.16 -22.33 4.48
N LEU A 366 17.56 -21.20 4.14
CA LEU A 366 17.35 -20.07 5.03
C LEU A 366 16.31 -20.42 6.10
N LEU A 367 15.24 -21.12 5.69
CA LEU A 367 14.12 -21.54 6.54
C LEU A 367 13.55 -22.90 6.11
N GLY A 368 12.76 -23.53 6.99
CA GLY A 368 12.02 -24.75 6.69
C GLY A 368 11.14 -25.24 7.85
N THR A 369 10.54 -26.43 7.71
CA THR A 369 9.69 -27.03 8.74
C THR A 369 10.38 -27.06 10.12
N GLY A 370 9.84 -26.31 11.09
CA GLY A 370 10.35 -26.21 12.46
C GLY A 370 11.10 -24.93 12.80
N THR A 371 11.30 -24.02 11.85
CA THR A 371 11.81 -22.66 12.13
C THR A 371 10.72 -21.80 12.76
N PRO A 372 11.08 -20.81 13.61
CA PRO A 372 10.08 -19.92 14.21
C PRO A 372 9.45 -18.97 13.18
N CYS A 373 10.07 -18.80 12.00
CA CYS A 373 9.66 -17.83 11.01
C CYS A 373 9.17 -18.45 9.69
N GLY A 374 8.34 -17.68 8.97
CA GLY A 374 7.74 -18.00 7.66
C GLY A 374 8.57 -17.50 6.48
N SER A 375 8.23 -17.97 5.27
CA SER A 375 9.07 -17.85 4.07
C SER A 375 9.11 -16.46 3.43
N ILE A 376 8.16 -15.57 3.73
CA ILE A 376 8.10 -14.22 3.16
C ILE A 376 9.20 -13.34 3.76
N THR A 377 10.08 -12.82 2.90
CA THR A 377 11.30 -12.11 3.31
C THR A 377 11.51 -10.78 2.59
N GLY A 378 11.99 -9.78 3.33
CA GLY A 378 12.55 -8.57 2.73
C GLY A 378 13.99 -8.76 2.25
N HIS A 379 14.66 -7.66 1.90
CA HIS A 379 15.92 -7.74 1.19
C HIS A 379 17.14 -8.11 2.05
N VAL A 380 18.01 -8.97 1.52
CA VAL A 380 19.25 -9.41 2.18
C VAL A 380 20.23 -8.24 2.35
N LYS A 381 20.80 -8.09 3.55
CA LYS A 381 21.82 -7.08 3.85
C LYS A 381 23.02 -7.72 4.56
N VAL A 382 24.20 -7.17 4.33
CA VAL A 382 25.46 -7.66 4.91
C VAL A 382 26.09 -6.55 5.77
N ALA A 383 26.37 -6.85 7.02
CA ALA A 383 26.99 -5.94 7.97
C ALA A 383 28.48 -5.68 7.65
N PRO A 384 29.05 -4.58 8.17
CA PRO A 384 30.50 -4.32 8.09
C PRO A 384 31.40 -5.45 8.59
N ASP A 385 30.95 -6.25 9.58
CA ASP A 385 31.69 -7.43 10.05
C ASP A 385 31.42 -8.73 9.26
N GLY A 386 30.58 -8.65 8.23
CA GLY A 386 30.20 -9.75 7.35
C GLY A 386 29.02 -10.59 7.83
N THR A 387 28.37 -10.22 8.93
CA THR A 387 27.11 -10.87 9.34
C THR A 387 26.02 -10.62 8.30
N VAL A 388 25.31 -11.66 7.89
CA VAL A 388 24.25 -11.60 6.87
C VAL A 388 22.88 -11.63 7.54
N TYR A 389 21.99 -10.76 7.10
CA TYR A 389 20.63 -10.66 7.60
C TYR A 389 19.62 -10.77 6.47
N VAL A 390 18.55 -11.52 6.70
CA VAL A 390 17.39 -11.59 5.81
C VAL A 390 16.14 -11.30 6.64
N PRO A 391 15.49 -10.12 6.49
CA PRO A 391 14.25 -9.76 7.18
C PRO A 391 13.10 -10.72 6.86
N GLN A 392 12.18 -10.95 7.79
CA GLN A 392 11.07 -11.89 7.64
C GLN A 392 9.77 -11.38 8.23
N LEU A 393 8.72 -11.46 7.41
CA LEU A 393 7.40 -10.90 7.68
C LEU A 393 6.73 -11.51 8.91
N SER A 394 6.92 -12.81 9.13
CA SER A 394 6.23 -13.54 10.20
C SER A 394 7.19 -14.44 10.96
N CYS A 395 7.35 -14.17 12.25
CA CYS A 395 8.17 -14.93 13.18
C CYS A 395 7.41 -15.14 14.50
N LYS A 396 7.30 -16.39 14.93
CA LYS A 396 6.69 -16.76 16.20
C LYS A 396 7.58 -16.33 17.37
N ARG A 397 7.06 -15.43 18.20
CA ARG A 397 7.69 -14.99 19.44
C ARG A 397 7.69 -16.09 20.50
N PRO A 398 8.56 -15.99 21.54
CA PRO A 398 8.58 -16.94 22.66
C PRO A 398 7.24 -17.10 23.40
N ASP A 399 6.40 -16.07 23.40
CA ASP A 399 5.07 -16.07 24.01
C ASP A 399 3.95 -16.56 23.08
N GLY A 400 4.30 -16.99 21.86
CA GLY A 400 3.39 -17.59 20.90
C GLY A 400 2.69 -16.61 19.96
N VAL A 401 2.90 -15.30 20.13
CA VAL A 401 2.35 -14.26 19.24
C VAL A 401 3.16 -14.22 17.93
N GLN A 402 2.47 -14.05 16.79
CA GLN A 402 3.16 -13.78 15.51
C GLN A 402 3.70 -12.35 15.52
N GLY A 403 5.02 -12.22 15.43
CA GLY A 403 5.76 -10.98 15.30
C GLY A 403 6.56 -10.95 14.00
N GLN A 404 7.55 -10.07 13.93
CA GLN A 404 8.47 -9.90 12.80
C GLN A 404 9.91 -10.13 13.27
N GLY A 405 10.78 -10.62 12.38
CA GLY A 405 12.14 -10.98 12.74
C GLY A 405 13.03 -11.19 11.54
N MET A 406 14.20 -11.79 11.75
CA MET A 406 15.17 -11.98 10.68
C MET A 406 15.96 -13.25 10.88
N ALA A 407 16.37 -13.85 9.77
CA ALA A 407 17.41 -14.86 9.75
C ALA A 407 18.78 -14.16 9.81
N VAL A 408 19.69 -14.71 10.61
CA VAL A 408 21.03 -14.17 10.88
C VAL A 408 22.09 -15.24 10.65
N SER A 409 23.09 -14.94 9.83
CA SER A 409 24.25 -15.81 9.60
C SER A 409 25.56 -15.10 9.93
N ALA A 410 26.31 -15.68 10.85
CA ALA A 410 27.67 -15.26 11.24
C ALA A 410 28.74 -16.21 10.68
N ASP A 411 28.45 -16.92 9.59
CA ASP A 411 29.36 -17.90 8.99
C ASP A 411 29.31 -17.89 7.45
N ASN A 412 29.05 -16.72 6.88
CA ASN A 412 28.96 -16.46 5.44
C ASN A 412 27.81 -17.22 4.75
N GLY A 413 26.65 -17.34 5.39
CA GLY A 413 25.45 -17.98 4.84
C GLY A 413 25.48 -19.50 4.84
N GLN A 414 26.28 -20.12 5.73
CA GLN A 414 26.32 -21.59 5.86
C GLN A 414 25.26 -22.10 6.84
N THR A 415 25.09 -21.41 7.97
CA THR A 415 24.05 -21.68 8.95
C THR A 415 23.30 -20.39 9.31
N TRP A 416 22.05 -20.58 9.74
CA TRP A 416 21.13 -19.50 10.05
C TRP A 416 20.56 -19.67 11.45
N THR A 417 20.54 -18.57 12.19
CA THR A 417 19.81 -18.40 13.46
C THR A 417 18.69 -17.40 13.24
N TYR A 418 17.77 -17.27 14.20
CA TYR A 418 16.61 -16.39 14.06
C TYR A 418 16.55 -15.40 15.22
N SER A 419 16.40 -14.14 14.88
CA SER A 419 16.15 -13.05 15.81
C SER A 419 14.72 -12.54 15.61
N VAL A 420 13.97 -12.35 16.69
CA VAL A 420 12.61 -11.82 16.65
C VAL A 420 12.57 -10.54 17.46
N VAL A 421 12.01 -9.47 16.90
CA VAL A 421 11.83 -8.20 17.63
C VAL A 421 10.81 -8.44 18.74
N SER A 422 11.22 -8.21 20.00
CA SER A 422 10.54 -8.75 21.17
C SER A 422 9.09 -8.29 21.36
N ASP A 423 8.78 -7.07 20.94
CA ASP A 423 7.44 -6.46 21.05
C ASP A 423 6.71 -6.37 19.70
N SER A 424 7.30 -6.88 18.63
CA SER A 424 6.70 -6.84 17.31
C SER A 424 5.44 -7.70 17.19
N THR A 425 4.56 -7.29 16.29
CA THR A 425 3.36 -8.01 15.88
C THR A 425 3.33 -8.03 14.35
N ALA A 426 2.81 -9.11 13.76
CA ALA A 426 2.61 -9.23 12.32
C ALA A 426 1.12 -9.13 11.97
N LYS A 427 0.83 -8.63 10.77
CA LYS A 427 -0.50 -8.76 10.16
C LYS A 427 -0.79 -10.24 9.86
N PRO A 428 -2.07 -10.62 9.65
CA PRO A 428 -2.41 -11.96 9.16
C PRO A 428 -1.68 -12.31 7.85
N PRO A 429 -1.53 -13.61 7.52
CA PRO A 429 -0.98 -14.03 6.23
C PRO A 429 -1.69 -13.32 5.08
N ASN A 430 -0.94 -12.91 4.05
CA ASN A 430 -1.43 -12.17 2.88
C ASN A 430 -1.92 -10.73 3.14
N HIS A 431 -1.71 -10.18 4.35
CA HIS A 431 -2.08 -8.79 4.68
C HIS A 431 -0.91 -7.85 4.98
N GLY A 432 0.26 -8.37 5.32
CA GLY A 432 1.42 -7.54 5.66
C GLY A 432 2.37 -7.34 4.48
N SER A 433 3.14 -6.25 4.51
CA SER A 433 4.29 -6.03 3.63
C SER A 433 5.61 -6.49 4.25
N ASP A 434 6.56 -6.83 3.38
CA ASP A 434 7.92 -7.20 3.76
C ASP A 434 8.57 -6.19 4.70
N PRO A 435 9.21 -6.63 5.79
CA PRO A 435 10.02 -5.75 6.61
C PRO A 435 11.36 -5.43 5.95
N SER A 436 11.97 -4.33 6.38
CA SER A 436 13.28 -3.92 5.89
C SER A 436 14.20 -3.60 7.07
N LEU A 437 15.50 -3.77 6.83
CA LEU A 437 16.53 -3.43 7.80
C LEU A 437 17.68 -2.69 7.14
N GLY A 438 18.33 -1.85 7.94
CA GLY A 438 19.58 -1.20 7.59
C GLY A 438 20.60 -1.35 8.70
N ILE A 439 21.87 -1.29 8.32
CA ILE A 439 22.99 -1.62 9.22
C ILE A 439 23.98 -0.47 9.23
N GLY A 440 24.27 0.04 10.41
CA GLY A 440 25.23 1.12 10.61
C GLY A 440 26.67 0.64 10.54
N SER A 441 27.59 1.59 10.41
CA SER A 441 29.03 1.34 10.33
C SER A 441 29.63 0.59 11.54
N GLY A 442 28.93 0.58 12.69
CA GLY A 442 29.31 -0.15 13.90
C GLY A 442 28.52 -1.45 14.11
N ASN A 443 27.84 -1.95 13.08
CA ASN A 443 26.93 -3.09 13.11
C ASN A 443 25.63 -2.88 13.94
N THR A 444 25.24 -1.65 14.26
CA THR A 444 23.88 -1.39 14.78
C THR A 444 22.86 -1.70 13.70
N VAL A 445 21.88 -2.54 14.03
CA VAL A 445 20.78 -2.94 13.14
C VAL A 445 19.54 -2.12 13.48
N TYR A 446 18.94 -1.50 12.47
CA TYR A 446 17.63 -0.85 12.54
C TYR A 446 16.65 -1.69 11.75
N TYR A 447 15.55 -2.10 12.38
CA TYR A 447 14.57 -3.01 11.79
C TYR A 447 13.19 -2.33 11.75
N GLY A 448 12.73 -1.99 10.55
CA GLY A 448 11.48 -1.29 10.28
C GLY A 448 10.43 -2.23 9.70
N TYR A 449 9.20 -2.11 10.18
CA TYR A 449 8.15 -3.07 9.84
C TYR A 449 6.73 -2.48 9.95
N GLU A 450 5.79 -3.12 9.25
CA GLU A 450 4.35 -2.93 9.44
C GLU A 450 3.89 -3.76 10.64
N ALA A 451 3.50 -3.09 11.73
CA ALA A 451 2.98 -3.79 12.90
C ALA A 451 1.59 -4.39 12.60
N GLY A 452 1.19 -5.40 13.38
CA GLY A 452 -0.11 -6.08 13.22
C GLY A 452 -1.34 -5.16 13.31
N ASP A 453 -1.20 -3.99 13.91
CA ASP A 453 -2.23 -2.95 13.97
C ASP A 453 -2.14 -1.91 12.83
N GLY A 454 -1.26 -2.11 11.85
CA GLY A 454 -1.08 -1.26 10.66
C GLY A 454 -0.07 -0.12 10.83
N HIS A 455 0.48 0.09 12.03
CA HIS A 455 1.40 1.20 12.29
C HIS A 455 2.84 0.93 11.82
N PRO A 456 3.58 1.95 11.34
CA PRO A 456 4.99 1.81 10.99
C PRO A 456 5.84 1.84 12.26
N ARG A 457 6.50 0.72 12.57
CA ARG A 457 7.33 0.59 13.77
C ARG A 457 8.78 0.27 13.44
N ILE A 458 9.68 0.77 14.28
CA ILE A 458 11.12 0.53 14.14
C ILE A 458 11.76 0.20 15.49
N ALA A 459 12.63 -0.82 15.49
CA ALA A 459 13.42 -1.23 16.64
C ALA A 459 14.92 -1.25 16.30
N VAL A 460 15.76 -1.10 17.33
CA VAL A 460 17.22 -1.04 17.18
C VAL A 460 17.88 -2.15 17.98
N SER A 461 18.81 -2.86 17.37
CA SER A 461 19.69 -3.83 18.03
C SER A 461 21.15 -3.40 17.90
N ARG A 462 21.94 -3.62 18.96
CA ARG A 462 23.39 -3.33 18.99
C ARG A 462 24.25 -4.57 19.20
N ASP A 463 23.64 -5.74 19.12
CA ASP A 463 24.25 -7.04 19.40
C ASP A 463 23.74 -8.11 18.42
N HIS A 464 23.58 -7.70 17.16
CA HIS A 464 23.24 -8.56 16.03
C HIS A 464 21.85 -9.22 16.14
N GLY A 465 20.90 -8.54 16.80
CA GLY A 465 19.54 -9.02 17.00
C GLY A 465 19.35 -9.86 18.25
N GLN A 466 20.33 -9.96 19.15
CA GLN A 466 20.13 -10.71 20.40
C GLN A 466 19.22 -9.95 21.38
N THR A 467 19.34 -8.62 21.42
CA THR A 467 18.45 -7.73 22.16
C THR A 467 17.98 -6.58 21.30
N TRP A 468 16.80 -6.07 21.62
CA TRP A 468 16.12 -5.00 20.88
C TRP A 468 15.72 -3.88 21.83
N SER A 469 15.76 -2.64 21.34
CA SER A 469 15.03 -1.54 21.97
C SER A 469 13.53 -1.79 21.92
N ALA A 470 12.76 -1.06 22.74
CA ALA A 470 11.32 -0.94 22.50
C ALA A 470 11.10 -0.36 21.09
N SER A 471 10.07 -0.86 20.41
CA SER A 471 9.69 -0.39 19.09
C SER A 471 9.09 1.02 19.17
N VAL A 472 9.49 1.90 18.27
CA VAL A 472 8.98 3.27 18.16
C VAL A 472 7.98 3.32 17.01
N ASP A 473 6.76 3.81 17.27
CA ASP A 473 5.80 4.16 16.22
C ASP A 473 6.21 5.51 15.60
N VAL A 474 6.69 5.45 14.35
CA VAL A 474 7.15 6.64 13.62
C VAL A 474 6.02 7.33 12.84
N GLY A 475 4.83 6.73 12.81
CA GLY A 475 3.64 7.24 12.12
C GLY A 475 2.78 8.16 12.98
N THR A 476 2.96 8.14 14.30
CA THR A 476 2.16 8.91 15.27
C THR A 476 2.05 10.40 14.89
N SER A 477 3.15 11.01 14.44
CA SER A 477 3.21 12.44 14.16
C SER A 477 2.32 12.90 13.00
N TYR A 478 1.92 11.97 12.12
CA TYR A 478 0.99 12.17 11.00
C TYR A 478 -0.33 11.42 11.20
N GLY A 479 -0.55 10.81 12.37
CA GLY A 479 -1.75 10.02 12.66
C GLY A 479 -1.92 8.80 11.76
N ILE A 480 -0.83 8.22 11.26
CA ILE A 480 -0.89 7.04 10.38
C ILE A 480 -1.59 5.88 11.11
N GLN A 481 -2.49 5.20 10.40
CA GLN A 481 -3.26 4.06 10.89
C GLN A 481 -2.96 2.78 10.09
N ASN A 482 -2.59 2.92 8.82
CA ASN A 482 -2.14 1.80 7.98
C ASN A 482 -0.87 2.18 7.21
N THR A 483 0.00 1.20 6.99
CA THR A 483 1.34 1.34 6.44
C THR A 483 1.61 0.22 5.44
N LYS A 484 2.36 0.49 4.37
CA LYS A 484 2.86 -0.52 3.42
C LYS A 484 4.31 -0.26 3.01
N PHE A 485 4.97 -1.32 2.58
CA PHE A 485 6.34 -1.37 2.03
C PHE A 485 7.39 -0.60 2.87
N PRO A 486 7.67 -1.08 4.09
CA PRO A 486 8.76 -0.58 4.94
C PRO A 486 10.14 -0.62 4.26
N GLU A 487 10.89 0.48 4.24
CA GLU A 487 12.27 0.52 3.72
C GLU A 487 13.27 1.24 4.64
N VAL A 488 14.32 0.55 5.10
CA VAL A 488 15.29 1.10 6.07
C VAL A 488 16.68 1.24 5.46
N VAL A 489 17.24 2.44 5.57
CA VAL A 489 18.62 2.74 5.17
C VAL A 489 19.38 3.41 6.32
N VAL A 490 20.65 3.06 6.45
CA VAL A 490 21.51 3.53 7.55
C VAL A 490 22.84 3.98 6.97
N GLY A 491 23.33 5.12 7.45
CA GLY A 491 24.68 5.60 7.15
C GLY A 491 25.61 5.27 8.31
N ASP A 492 25.82 6.25 9.18
CA ASP A 492 26.53 6.03 10.44
C ASP A 492 25.67 5.26 11.45
N ASP A 493 26.34 4.69 12.46
CA ASP A 493 25.72 3.83 13.48
C ASP A 493 24.55 4.46 14.25
N ASP A 494 24.50 5.79 14.32
CA ASP A 494 23.44 6.55 14.98
C ASP A 494 22.51 7.30 14.01
N ARG A 495 22.64 7.07 12.69
CA ARG A 495 21.91 7.78 11.65
C ARG A 495 21.17 6.84 10.70
N ALA A 496 19.86 6.77 10.88
CA ALA A 496 18.97 5.91 10.12
C ALA A 496 17.82 6.70 9.49
N ALA A 497 17.32 6.21 8.37
CA ALA A 497 16.05 6.62 7.80
C ALA A 497 15.17 5.39 7.56
N PHE A 498 13.87 5.57 7.78
CA PHE A 498 12.83 4.57 7.58
C PHE A 498 11.73 5.16 6.70
N ALA A 499 11.69 4.73 5.44
CA ALA A 499 10.67 5.08 4.47
C ALA A 499 9.51 4.09 4.51
N PHE A 500 8.29 4.57 4.25
CA PHE A 500 7.10 3.73 4.19
C PHE A 500 5.95 4.48 3.49
N LEU A 501 5.04 3.74 2.86
CA LEU A 501 3.74 4.28 2.48
C LEU A 501 2.84 4.33 3.70
N GLY A 502 2.13 5.44 3.92
CA GLY A 502 1.24 5.60 5.07
C GLY A 502 -0.07 6.28 4.73
N THR A 503 -1.13 5.92 5.45
CA THR A 503 -2.43 6.59 5.41
C THR A 503 -2.97 6.80 6.83
N PRO A 504 -3.57 7.97 7.13
CA PRO A 504 -4.29 8.18 8.39
C PRO A 504 -5.65 7.47 8.43
N SER A 505 -6.10 6.87 7.33
CA SER A 505 -7.35 6.11 7.28
C SER A 505 -7.20 4.78 7.99
N ALA A 506 -7.96 4.58 9.06
CA ALA A 506 -8.11 3.29 9.73
C ALA A 506 -9.08 2.37 8.95
N GLY A 507 -9.04 1.08 9.26
CA GLY A 507 -9.86 0.05 8.63
C GLY A 507 -9.00 -1.00 7.94
N ASP A 508 -9.65 -1.98 7.32
CA ASP A 508 -8.99 -2.97 6.49
C ASP A 508 -8.47 -2.30 5.20
N ASP A 509 -7.15 -2.22 5.10
CA ASP A 509 -6.42 -1.56 4.03
C ASP A 509 -6.39 -2.36 2.72
N GLN A 510 -6.86 -3.60 2.74
CA GLN A 510 -7.01 -4.44 1.54
C GLN A 510 -8.44 -4.53 1.02
N ALA A 511 -9.44 -4.10 1.80
CA ALA A 511 -10.84 -4.15 1.40
C ALA A 511 -11.11 -3.23 0.21
N ALA A 512 -11.85 -3.69 -0.80
CA ALA A 512 -12.16 -2.90 -2.00
C ALA A 512 -12.83 -1.54 -1.69
N ALA A 513 -13.63 -1.49 -0.62
CA ALA A 513 -14.29 -0.27 -0.13
C ALA A 513 -13.36 0.67 0.67
N PHE A 514 -12.11 0.31 0.91
CA PHE A 514 -11.17 1.15 1.66
C PHE A 514 -10.90 2.45 0.90
N THR A 515 -11.10 3.59 1.55
CA THR A 515 -10.98 4.93 0.95
C THR A 515 -9.69 5.65 1.38
N GLY A 516 -8.63 4.89 1.70
CA GLY A 516 -7.35 5.44 2.13
C GLY A 516 -6.70 6.38 1.12
N VAL A 517 -6.03 7.41 1.63
CA VAL A 517 -5.19 8.29 0.82
C VAL A 517 -3.76 8.13 1.30
N TRP A 518 -2.94 7.53 0.47
CA TRP A 518 -1.58 7.13 0.82
C TRP A 518 -0.57 8.18 0.35
N SER A 519 0.44 8.41 1.18
CA SER A 519 1.60 9.23 0.85
C SER A 519 2.87 8.48 1.26
N LEU A 520 4.00 8.85 0.66
CA LEU A 520 5.31 8.33 1.04
C LEU A 520 5.86 9.17 2.19
N TYR A 521 6.20 8.52 3.30
CA TYR A 521 6.83 9.15 4.45
C TYR A 521 8.25 8.65 4.64
N VAL A 522 9.11 9.47 5.24
CA VAL A 522 10.45 9.06 5.68
C VAL A 522 10.70 9.58 7.09
N SER A 523 11.00 8.67 8.02
CA SER A 523 11.38 9.00 9.39
C SER A 523 12.88 8.94 9.59
N TYR A 524 13.44 9.93 10.26
CA TYR A 524 14.88 10.06 10.48
C TYR A 524 15.22 10.00 11.96
N SER A 525 16.28 9.27 12.28
CA SER A 525 16.99 9.37 13.56
C SER A 525 18.43 9.78 13.31
N TYR A 526 18.96 10.65 14.18
CA TYR A 526 20.36 11.09 14.17
C TYR A 526 21.03 10.91 15.55
N ASP A 527 20.45 10.07 16.42
CA ASP A 527 20.89 9.86 17.80
C ASP A 527 20.82 8.39 18.25
N GLY A 528 20.81 7.46 17.30
CA GLY A 528 20.82 6.04 17.58
C GLY A 528 19.45 5.46 17.86
N GLY A 529 18.39 6.01 17.26
CA GLY A 529 17.01 5.58 17.39
C GLY A 529 16.29 6.10 18.64
N LYS A 530 16.85 7.08 19.37
CA LYS A 530 16.23 7.62 20.58
C LYS A 530 15.13 8.62 20.24
N THR A 531 15.35 9.43 19.21
CA THR A 531 14.34 10.34 18.66
C THR A 531 14.20 10.15 17.17
N TRP A 532 12.97 10.36 16.68
CA TRP A 532 12.58 10.21 15.29
C TRP A 532 11.82 11.44 14.82
N THR A 533 12.14 11.91 13.62
CA THR A 533 11.40 12.97 12.93
C THR A 533 10.90 12.45 11.60
N THR A 534 9.58 12.35 11.46
CA THR A 534 8.92 11.90 10.22
C THR A 534 8.59 13.09 9.34
N VAL A 535 8.81 12.95 8.03
CA VAL A 535 8.43 13.92 7.00
C VAL A 535 7.61 13.23 5.92
N ASP A 536 6.64 13.93 5.36
CA ASP A 536 5.98 13.55 4.11
C ASP A 536 6.93 13.88 2.94
N ALA A 537 7.36 12.85 2.21
CA ALA A 537 8.26 12.96 1.07
C ALA A 537 7.51 13.28 -0.24
N THR A 538 6.19 13.10 -0.26
CA THR A 538 5.30 13.41 -1.38
C THR A 538 4.21 14.42 -0.98
N PRO A 539 4.58 15.57 -0.40
CA PRO A 539 3.63 16.49 0.22
C PRO A 539 2.61 17.04 -0.78
N GLY A 540 1.33 16.84 -0.48
CA GLY A 540 0.21 17.23 -1.34
C GLY A 540 0.09 16.40 -2.61
N ASN A 541 0.80 15.29 -2.67
CA ASN A 541 0.89 14.44 -3.82
C ASN A 541 0.66 12.97 -3.43
N PRO A 542 -0.60 12.55 -3.24
CA PRO A 542 -0.92 11.16 -2.93
C PRO A 542 -0.32 10.22 -3.97
N ILE A 543 0.17 9.08 -3.50
CA ILE A 543 0.78 8.03 -4.33
C ILE A 543 -0.18 6.88 -4.59
N GLN A 544 -1.22 6.72 -3.74
CA GLN A 544 -2.30 5.76 -3.95
C GLN A 544 -3.59 6.30 -3.32
N ARG A 545 -4.74 5.94 -3.90
CA ARG A 545 -6.06 6.10 -3.29
C ARG A 545 -6.83 4.80 -3.39
N GLY A 546 -7.43 4.39 -2.29
CA GLY A 546 -8.12 3.12 -2.19
C GLY A 546 -7.33 2.09 -1.38
N CYS A 547 -7.72 0.83 -1.52
CA CYS A 547 -6.99 -0.35 -1.05
C CYS A 547 -5.58 -0.49 -1.64
N ILE A 548 -4.75 -1.26 -0.93
CA ILE A 548 -3.50 -1.86 -1.45
C ILE A 548 -3.59 -3.36 -1.16
N TRP A 549 -3.37 -4.21 -2.18
CA TRP A 549 -3.50 -5.66 -2.05
C TRP A 549 -2.15 -6.37 -2.09
N ASN A 550 -1.81 -7.11 -1.02
CA ASN A 550 -0.57 -7.88 -0.85
C ASN A 550 -0.78 -9.40 -0.94
N GLY A 551 -2.00 -9.87 -1.21
CA GLY A 551 -2.29 -11.31 -1.30
C GLY A 551 -1.89 -11.98 -2.61
N GLY A 552 -1.17 -11.30 -3.51
CA GLY A 552 -0.82 -11.81 -4.83
C GLY A 552 -2.02 -11.90 -5.80
N GLY A 553 -1.79 -12.48 -6.98
CA GLY A 553 -2.85 -12.77 -7.97
C GLY A 553 -3.51 -11.54 -8.63
N SER A 554 -4.68 -11.75 -9.23
CA SER A 554 -5.38 -10.76 -10.08
C SER A 554 -6.48 -10.01 -9.32
N ASN A 555 -6.14 -9.28 -8.26
CA ASN A 555 -7.11 -8.46 -7.51
C ASN A 555 -7.25 -7.04 -8.10
N ALA A 556 -8.45 -6.46 -8.07
CA ALA A 556 -8.70 -5.08 -8.53
C ALA A 556 -7.89 -4.01 -7.78
N CYS A 557 -7.55 -4.27 -6.51
CA CYS A 557 -6.71 -3.43 -5.65
C CYS A 557 -5.20 -3.63 -5.84
N ARG A 558 -4.76 -4.56 -6.71
CA ARG A 558 -3.34 -4.93 -6.88
C ARG A 558 -2.68 -4.17 -8.02
N ASN A 559 -2.37 -2.91 -7.78
CA ASN A 559 -1.57 -2.06 -8.69
C ASN A 559 -0.18 -1.72 -8.12
N LEU A 560 -0.03 -1.78 -6.80
CA LEU A 560 1.24 -1.89 -6.11
C LEU A 560 1.39 -3.37 -5.75
N LEU A 561 2.56 -3.95 -5.98
CA LEU A 561 2.76 -5.38 -5.79
C LEU A 561 3.45 -5.61 -4.42
N ASP A 562 4.67 -6.14 -4.37
CA ASP A 562 5.19 -6.73 -3.13
C ASP A 562 6.16 -5.83 -2.33
N PHE A 563 6.95 -4.94 -2.98
CA PHE A 563 7.89 -4.05 -2.28
C PHE A 563 8.18 -2.70 -2.98
N ASN A 564 8.88 -1.83 -2.24
CA ASN A 564 9.56 -0.61 -2.71
C ASN A 564 11.05 -0.75 -2.37
N ASP A 565 11.89 0.26 -2.62
CA ASP A 565 13.28 0.21 -2.15
C ASP A 565 13.85 1.59 -1.84
N ALA A 566 14.87 1.62 -0.97
CA ALA A 566 15.57 2.83 -0.59
C ALA A 566 17.08 2.65 -0.57
N SER A 567 17.78 3.74 -0.85
CA SER A 567 19.24 3.77 -0.81
C SER A 567 19.76 5.13 -0.32
N ILE A 568 21.06 5.22 -0.07
CA ILE A 568 21.73 6.48 0.19
C ILE A 568 22.85 6.74 -0.80
N ASP A 569 23.09 8.01 -1.12
CA ASP A 569 24.27 8.40 -1.90
C ASP A 569 25.51 8.63 -1.04
N LYS A 570 26.63 8.98 -1.70
CA LYS A 570 27.92 9.21 -1.04
C LYS A 570 27.96 10.38 -0.07
N GLN A 571 26.92 11.21 -0.05
CA GLN A 571 26.76 12.28 0.94
C GLN A 571 25.70 11.92 2.00
N GLY A 572 25.10 10.74 1.93
CA GLY A 572 24.08 10.27 2.85
C GLY A 572 22.69 10.86 2.56
N ARG A 573 22.42 11.33 1.33
CA ARG A 573 21.05 11.68 0.92
C ARG A 573 20.24 10.41 0.77
N VAL A 574 19.05 10.37 1.36
CA VAL A 574 18.10 9.27 1.17
C VAL A 574 17.43 9.40 -0.19
N LEU A 575 17.38 8.29 -0.93
CA LEU A 575 16.57 8.12 -2.15
C LEU A 575 15.58 6.99 -1.88
N VAL A 576 14.34 7.16 -2.34
CA VAL A 576 13.30 6.13 -2.20
C VAL A 576 12.63 5.94 -3.56
N ALA A 577 12.72 4.72 -4.07
CA ALA A 577 11.99 4.25 -5.22
C ALA A 577 10.64 3.69 -4.76
N TYR A 578 9.56 4.04 -5.45
CA TYR A 578 8.22 3.62 -5.07
C TYR A 578 7.29 3.54 -6.27
N THR A 579 6.24 2.75 -6.16
CA THR A 579 5.18 2.69 -7.17
C THR A 579 4.20 3.83 -6.99
N ASP A 580 4.03 4.69 -8.00
CA ASP A 580 3.03 5.76 -8.01
C ASP A 580 1.71 5.27 -8.61
N GLY A 581 0.89 4.66 -7.76
CA GLY A 581 -0.45 4.21 -8.12
C GLY A 581 -1.37 5.32 -8.64
N CYS A 582 -1.08 6.60 -8.36
CA CYS A 582 -1.86 7.76 -8.85
C CYS A 582 -1.42 8.29 -10.22
N ALA A 583 -0.53 7.61 -10.95
CA ALA A 583 -0.10 8.03 -12.28
C ALA A 583 -1.27 8.16 -13.27
N ASN A 584 -1.36 9.28 -13.98
CA ASN A 584 -2.46 9.59 -14.92
C ASN A 584 -2.23 8.92 -16.27
N ILE A 585 -2.54 7.62 -16.36
CA ILE A 585 -2.47 6.87 -17.61
C ILE A 585 -3.86 6.29 -17.91
N ASP A 586 -4.30 6.47 -19.16
CA ASP A 586 -5.57 5.95 -19.70
C ASP A 586 -5.53 4.41 -19.63
N TYR A 587 -6.16 3.83 -18.62
CA TYR A 587 -6.01 2.43 -18.28
C TYR A 587 -6.92 1.51 -19.12
N SER A 588 -6.30 0.65 -19.92
CA SER A 588 -6.77 -0.70 -20.15
C SER A 588 -5.75 -1.68 -19.57
N TYR A 589 -5.99 -2.15 -18.34
CA TYR A 589 -5.17 -3.10 -17.57
C TYR A 589 -5.32 -4.53 -18.14
N SER A 590 -5.06 -4.74 -19.43
CA SER A 590 -5.21 -6.06 -20.03
C SER A 590 -4.04 -7.00 -19.73
N THR A 591 -2.98 -6.57 -19.05
CA THR A 591 -1.72 -7.29 -19.22
C THR A 591 -0.67 -7.25 -18.11
N LEU A 592 -0.87 -6.86 -16.85
CA LEU A 592 0.24 -6.95 -15.87
C LEU A 592 0.44 -8.35 -15.22
N VAL A 593 -0.57 -9.22 -15.25
CA VAL A 593 -0.43 -10.64 -14.88
C VAL A 593 -1.36 -11.44 -15.80
N GLY A 594 -0.95 -12.61 -16.27
CA GLY A 594 -1.76 -13.41 -17.19
C GLY A 594 -3.14 -13.75 -16.61
N GLY A 595 -4.21 -13.24 -17.23
CA GLY A 595 -5.62 -13.51 -16.90
C GLY A 595 -6.24 -12.33 -16.14
N VAL A 596 -7.15 -11.53 -16.70
CA VAL A 596 -8.32 -11.90 -17.52
C VAL A 596 -8.62 -10.78 -18.53
N GLU A 597 -8.89 -11.15 -19.78
CA GLU A 597 -9.39 -10.24 -20.80
C GLU A 597 -10.81 -9.78 -20.42
N GLY A 598 -10.99 -8.52 -20.00
CA GLY A 598 -12.32 -7.90 -19.86
C GLY A 598 -12.74 -7.41 -18.47
N LEU A 599 -11.95 -7.61 -17.41
CA LEU A 599 -12.21 -6.98 -16.11
C LEU A 599 -11.49 -5.63 -16.04
N LYS A 600 -12.28 -4.55 -15.90
CA LYS A 600 -11.74 -3.24 -15.54
C LYS A 600 -11.29 -3.32 -14.08
N HIS A 601 -10.01 -3.58 -13.85
CA HIS A 601 -9.42 -3.34 -12.52
C HIS A 601 -9.71 -1.88 -12.16
N GLY A 602 -10.19 -1.65 -10.94
CA GLY A 602 -10.45 -0.30 -10.46
C GLY A 602 -9.15 0.48 -10.58
N PRO A 603 -9.03 1.51 -11.44
CA PRO A 603 -7.89 2.39 -11.37
C PRO A 603 -7.82 2.93 -9.96
N SER A 604 -6.61 3.25 -9.46
CA SER A 604 -6.52 4.06 -8.26
C SER A 604 -7.53 5.21 -8.40
N GLN A 605 -8.31 5.47 -7.34
CA GLN A 605 -9.38 6.48 -7.41
C GLN A 605 -8.82 7.90 -7.58
N CYS A 606 -7.50 8.03 -7.76
CA CYS A 606 -6.80 9.24 -8.13
C CYS A 606 -7.37 9.84 -9.41
N ASN A 607 -7.95 9.06 -10.34
CA ASN A 607 -8.50 9.55 -11.61
C ASN A 607 -9.93 10.16 -11.55
N THR A 608 -10.60 10.16 -10.39
CA THR A 608 -12.00 10.65 -10.27
C THR A 608 -12.14 12.17 -10.45
N ASP A 609 -11.02 12.91 -10.54
CA ASP A 609 -10.98 14.27 -11.09
C ASP A 609 -9.88 14.39 -12.17
N PRO A 610 -10.20 14.24 -13.47
CA PRO A 610 -9.24 14.46 -14.55
C PRO A 610 -8.70 15.90 -14.63
N ASN A 611 -9.27 16.86 -13.88
CA ASN A 611 -8.73 18.21 -13.74
C ASN A 611 -7.79 18.38 -12.54
N ALA A 612 -7.80 17.49 -11.55
CA ALA A 612 -6.92 17.58 -10.37
C ALA A 612 -5.43 17.47 -10.74
N TYR A 613 -5.14 16.87 -11.90
CA TYR A 613 -3.79 16.62 -12.42
C TYR A 613 -3.48 17.41 -13.69
N LYS A 614 -4.33 18.37 -14.05
CA LYS A 614 -4.08 19.27 -15.18
C LYS A 614 -2.90 20.20 -14.83
N GLY A 615 -1.69 19.74 -15.14
CA GLY A 615 -0.44 20.44 -14.85
C GLY A 615 0.42 19.83 -13.74
N THR A 616 0.11 18.62 -13.25
CA THR A 616 1.06 17.82 -12.46
C THR A 616 1.85 16.92 -13.41
N ASP A 617 3.17 16.86 -13.24
CA ASP A 617 4.08 16.05 -14.08
C ASP A 617 3.91 14.50 -13.92
N LYS A 618 2.78 14.04 -13.35
CA LYS A 618 2.49 12.61 -13.10
C LYS A 618 2.06 11.89 -14.36
N VAL A 619 3.02 11.22 -14.97
CA VAL A 619 2.95 10.60 -16.29
C VAL A 619 3.43 9.14 -16.29
N SER A 620 3.85 8.63 -15.13
CA SER A 620 4.52 7.33 -14.97
C SER A 620 4.23 6.71 -13.60
N PHE A 621 4.10 5.38 -13.55
CA PHE A 621 4.06 4.57 -12.32
C PHE A 621 5.39 4.53 -11.59
N ASP A 622 6.49 4.86 -12.28
CA ASP A 622 7.80 4.92 -11.67
C ASP A 622 7.88 6.15 -10.76
N GLY A 623 8.05 5.91 -9.46
CA GLY A 623 8.26 6.95 -8.46
C GLY A 623 9.70 6.94 -7.97
N LEU A 624 10.32 8.12 -7.91
CA LEU A 624 11.60 8.29 -7.24
C LEU A 624 11.64 9.65 -6.55
N VAL A 625 11.85 9.65 -5.24
CA VAL A 625 12.17 10.87 -4.48
C VAL A 625 13.61 10.85 -4.01
N ARG A 626 14.22 12.05 -3.95
CA ARG A 626 15.59 12.24 -3.45
C ARG A 626 15.65 13.36 -2.44
N GLN A 627 16.31 13.11 -1.31
CA GLN A 627 16.53 14.11 -0.28
C GLN A 627 17.31 15.29 -0.88
N SER A 628 16.70 16.46 -0.80
CA SER A 628 17.19 17.71 -1.42
C SER A 628 17.85 18.64 -0.42
N CYS A 629 17.45 18.57 0.85
CA CYS A 629 18.05 19.32 1.95
C CYS A 629 17.81 18.64 3.31
N GLY A 630 18.32 19.28 4.37
CA GLY A 630 18.39 18.71 5.71
C GLY A 630 19.69 17.95 5.93
N GLN A 631 19.78 17.28 7.08
CA GLN A 631 20.95 16.49 7.44
C GLN A 631 20.93 15.11 6.77
N GLY A 632 22.08 14.67 6.25
CA GLY A 632 22.24 13.33 5.67
C GLY A 632 22.55 12.26 6.72
N LEU A 633 22.57 11.00 6.27
CA LEU A 633 22.88 9.87 7.14
C LEU A 633 24.39 9.66 7.38
N LEU A 634 25.26 10.42 6.70
CA LEU A 634 26.72 10.35 6.88
C LEU A 634 27.25 11.64 7.52
N ARG A 635 27.87 11.54 8.71
CA ARG A 635 28.54 12.66 9.42
C ARG A 635 29.69 13.25 8.61
N SER A 636 30.33 12.43 7.78
CA SER A 636 31.40 12.89 6.89
C SER A 636 30.92 13.96 5.90
N ALA A 637 29.59 14.10 5.71
CA ALA A 637 28.95 15.11 4.86
C ALA A 637 28.26 16.25 5.63
N ASP A 638 28.46 16.36 6.96
CA ASP A 638 27.85 17.42 7.78
C ASP A 638 28.36 18.84 7.43
N PRO A 639 27.52 19.89 7.59
CA PRO A 639 26.17 19.89 8.18
C PRO A 639 25.03 19.49 7.20
N GLY A 640 25.35 18.92 6.04
CA GLY A 640 24.37 18.43 5.07
C GLY A 640 24.44 19.14 3.71
N PHE A 641 23.30 19.15 3.01
CA PHE A 641 23.20 19.56 1.60
C PHE A 641 22.74 21.03 1.48
N THR A 642 23.59 21.90 0.94
CA THR A 642 23.27 23.33 0.74
C THR A 642 22.71 23.66 -0.64
N SER A 643 22.24 22.66 -1.40
CA SER A 643 21.64 22.78 -2.74
C SER A 643 20.33 23.60 -2.78
N GLY A 644 19.90 24.17 -1.65
CA GLY A 644 18.68 24.94 -1.47
C GLY A 644 17.48 24.02 -1.27
N CYS A 645 16.85 24.09 -0.09
CA CYS A 645 15.55 23.44 0.11
C CYS A 645 14.55 23.95 -0.94
N PRO A 646 13.60 23.13 -1.42
CA PRO A 646 12.51 23.63 -2.24
C PRO A 646 11.69 24.67 -1.46
N ALA A 647 11.13 25.64 -2.19
CA ALA A 647 10.16 26.58 -1.63
C ALA A 647 8.99 25.83 -0.96
N PRO A 648 8.33 26.43 0.06
CA PRO A 648 7.20 25.79 0.73
C PRO A 648 6.13 25.34 -0.25
N ARG A 649 5.68 24.09 -0.17
CA ARG A 649 4.61 23.56 -1.02
C ARG A 649 3.31 23.47 -0.23
N VAL A 650 2.18 23.73 -0.88
CA VAL A 650 0.86 23.52 -0.26
C VAL A 650 0.53 22.03 -0.34
N VAL A 651 0.32 21.39 0.80
CA VAL A 651 0.13 19.95 0.95
C VAL A 651 -1.33 19.55 1.09
N SER A 652 -2.16 20.47 1.56
CA SER A 652 -3.59 20.24 1.65
C SER A 652 -4.33 21.57 1.62
N VAL A 653 -5.54 21.54 1.10
CA VAL A 653 -6.47 22.67 1.11
C VAL A 653 -7.85 22.21 1.56
N HIS A 654 -8.57 23.09 2.23
CA HIS A 654 -9.99 22.90 2.53
C HIS A 654 -10.75 24.19 2.16
N PRO A 655 -11.94 24.11 1.53
CA PRO A 655 -12.53 22.92 0.90
C PRO A 655 -11.62 22.32 -0.18
N LEU A 656 -11.82 21.05 -0.55
CA LEU A 656 -11.03 20.44 -1.63
C LEU A 656 -11.23 21.18 -2.96
N PRO A 657 -10.27 21.11 -3.89
CA PRO A 657 -10.46 21.59 -5.25
C PRO A 657 -11.72 21.00 -5.87
N ASN A 658 -12.49 21.85 -6.54
CA ASN A 658 -13.77 21.55 -7.19
C ASN A 658 -14.88 21.00 -6.29
N ALA A 659 -14.70 21.01 -4.97
CA ALA A 659 -15.71 20.52 -4.04
C ALA A 659 -17.05 21.24 -4.25
N THR A 660 -18.12 20.47 -4.38
CA THR A 660 -19.50 20.98 -4.40
C THR A 660 -20.19 20.70 -3.06
N GLY A 661 -21.29 21.38 -2.80
CA GLY A 661 -22.05 21.10 -1.57
C GLY A 661 -21.36 21.63 -0.31
N VAL A 662 -20.46 22.60 -0.43
CA VAL A 662 -19.72 23.14 0.71
C VAL A 662 -20.63 24.03 1.57
N ALA A 663 -20.56 23.89 2.89
CA ALA A 663 -21.36 24.73 3.79
C ALA A 663 -21.01 26.22 3.63
N VAL A 664 -22.03 27.09 3.61
CA VAL A 664 -21.84 28.56 3.53
C VAL A 664 -21.10 29.18 4.72
N THR A 665 -20.87 28.42 5.78
CA THR A 665 -20.10 28.81 6.97
C THR A 665 -18.66 28.30 6.94
N THR A 666 -18.22 27.67 5.85
CA THR A 666 -16.88 27.09 5.76
C THR A 666 -15.78 28.14 5.96
N THR A 667 -14.69 27.71 6.59
CA THR A 667 -13.40 28.40 6.57
C THR A 667 -12.53 27.81 5.48
N VAL A 668 -11.69 28.62 4.86
CA VAL A 668 -10.78 28.16 3.81
C VAL A 668 -9.39 27.97 4.41
N THR A 669 -8.79 26.80 4.30
CA THR A 669 -7.45 26.52 4.83
C THR A 669 -6.48 26.05 3.75
N ALA A 670 -5.19 26.29 3.98
CA ALA A 670 -4.09 25.73 3.20
C ALA A 670 -2.96 25.36 4.15
N THR A 671 -2.50 24.11 4.09
CA THR A 671 -1.35 23.64 4.87
C THR A 671 -0.12 23.55 3.98
N PHE A 672 1.03 23.94 4.51
CA PHE A 672 2.31 23.92 3.83
C PHE A 672 3.26 22.89 4.46
N ASP A 673 4.16 22.34 3.65
CA ASP A 673 5.21 21.39 4.05
C ASP A 673 6.36 22.05 4.84
N ALA A 674 6.22 23.33 5.18
CA ALA A 674 7.26 24.16 5.77
C ALA A 674 6.70 25.18 6.74
N PRO A 675 7.44 25.49 7.81
CA PRO A 675 7.25 26.75 8.52
C PRO A 675 7.39 27.93 7.57
N LEU A 676 6.40 28.81 7.62
CA LEU A 676 6.30 30.02 6.83
C LEU A 676 6.72 31.23 7.67
N THR A 677 7.46 32.14 7.06
CA THR A 677 7.72 33.48 7.62
C THR A 677 6.62 34.47 7.24
N SER A 678 5.91 34.23 6.13
CA SER A 678 4.77 35.02 5.69
C SER A 678 3.79 34.12 4.95
N ALA A 679 2.50 34.34 5.20
CA ALA A 679 1.42 33.49 4.72
C ALA A 679 0.14 34.30 4.48
N ASN A 680 -0.62 33.94 3.44
CA ASN A 680 -1.88 34.61 3.11
C ASN A 680 -2.84 33.66 2.37
N ILE A 681 -4.14 33.88 2.55
CA ILE A 681 -5.20 33.30 1.72
C ILE A 681 -6.14 34.42 1.28
N THR A 682 -6.42 34.49 -0.02
CA THR A 682 -7.46 35.36 -0.59
C THR A 682 -8.59 34.53 -1.16
N LEU A 683 -9.82 35.01 -1.02
CA LEU A 683 -11.02 34.36 -1.56
C LEU A 683 -11.78 35.34 -2.45
N ALA A 684 -12.22 34.91 -3.63
CA ALA A 684 -13.01 35.71 -4.56
C ALA A 684 -14.26 34.96 -5.01
N ASP A 685 -15.37 35.68 -5.26
CA ASP A 685 -16.57 35.11 -5.87
C ASP A 685 -16.40 34.89 -7.39
N SER A 686 -17.39 34.24 -8.02
CA SER A 686 -17.38 33.98 -9.47
C SER A 686 -17.32 35.23 -10.36
N GLY A 687 -17.59 36.42 -9.81
CA GLY A 687 -17.41 37.70 -10.50
C GLY A 687 -16.04 38.35 -10.25
N GLY A 688 -15.12 37.65 -9.59
CA GLY A 688 -13.80 38.16 -9.22
C GLY A 688 -13.81 39.14 -8.05
N ARG A 689 -14.92 39.28 -7.31
CA ARG A 689 -14.99 40.19 -6.16
C ARG A 689 -14.39 39.53 -4.92
N ALA A 690 -13.46 40.22 -4.28
CA ALA A 690 -12.85 39.76 -3.05
C ALA A 690 -13.89 39.58 -1.93
N VAL A 691 -13.87 38.42 -1.28
CA VAL A 691 -14.62 38.14 -0.06
C VAL A 691 -13.85 38.73 1.11
N LYS A 692 -14.55 39.46 1.99
CA LYS A 692 -13.95 39.99 3.22
C LYS A 692 -13.81 38.87 4.26
N GLY A 693 -12.72 38.89 5.01
CA GLY A 693 -12.42 37.91 6.04
C GLY A 693 -11.11 38.21 6.75
N SER A 694 -10.73 37.33 7.66
CA SER A 694 -9.46 37.40 8.40
C SER A 694 -8.60 36.20 8.10
N VAL A 695 -7.29 36.41 7.96
CA VAL A 695 -6.29 35.35 7.85
C VAL A 695 -5.61 35.14 9.19
N SER A 696 -5.52 33.89 9.62
CA SER A 696 -4.74 33.44 10.77
C SER A 696 -3.82 32.29 10.36
N CYS A 697 -2.85 31.99 11.20
CA CYS A 697 -1.97 30.83 11.04
C CYS A 697 -1.77 30.14 12.39
N ASN A 698 -1.49 28.84 12.38
CA ASN A 698 -1.08 28.11 13.58
C ASN A 698 0.35 28.51 14.02
N SER A 699 0.83 27.92 15.12
CA SER A 699 2.17 28.16 15.64
C SER A 699 2.95 26.85 15.79
N PRO A 700 4.08 26.68 15.07
CA PRO A 700 4.59 27.57 14.01
C PRO A 700 3.68 27.57 12.78
N CYS A 701 3.83 28.60 11.94
CA CYS A 701 2.93 28.84 10.82
C CYS A 701 3.15 27.83 9.69
N THR A 702 2.33 26.78 9.65
CA THR A 702 2.28 25.77 8.59
C THR A 702 0.89 25.69 7.96
N THR A 703 -0.18 25.93 8.73
CA THR A 703 -1.56 25.96 8.25
C THR A 703 -2.12 27.37 8.34
N VAL A 704 -2.50 27.90 7.18
CA VAL A 704 -3.08 29.21 7.00
C VAL A 704 -4.60 29.05 6.89
N THR A 705 -5.35 29.87 7.62
CA THR A 705 -6.81 29.82 7.64
C THR A 705 -7.38 31.19 7.29
N PHE A 706 -8.31 31.22 6.33
CA PHE A 706 -9.15 32.37 6.01
C PHE A 706 -10.58 32.12 6.51
N ALA A 707 -11.03 32.98 7.40
CA ALA A 707 -12.41 32.99 7.91
C ALA A 707 -13.19 34.12 7.23
N PRO A 708 -14.20 33.81 6.38
CA PRO A 708 -15.08 34.84 5.82
C PRO A 708 -15.79 35.64 6.92
N SER A 709 -15.86 36.96 6.78
CA SER A 709 -16.53 37.83 7.78
C SER A 709 -18.05 37.70 7.79
N SER A 710 -18.60 37.01 6.78
CA SER A 710 -20.03 36.76 6.59
C SER A 710 -20.21 35.41 5.89
N ARG A 711 -21.39 34.79 6.07
CA ARG A 711 -21.77 33.58 5.34
C ARG A 711 -21.57 33.77 3.84
N LEU A 712 -20.99 32.77 3.19
CA LEU A 712 -20.87 32.71 1.75
C LEU A 712 -22.28 32.59 1.12
N LYS A 713 -22.41 33.01 -0.14
CA LYS A 713 -23.67 32.86 -0.90
C LYS A 713 -23.84 31.38 -1.27
N ARG A 714 -25.06 30.86 -1.25
CA ARG A 714 -25.37 29.48 -1.71
C ARG A 714 -25.19 29.35 -3.22
N GLY A 715 -24.92 28.13 -3.69
CA GLY A 715 -24.81 27.80 -5.12
C GLY A 715 -23.76 28.64 -5.85
N THR A 716 -22.78 29.19 -5.13
CA THR A 716 -21.81 30.15 -5.69
C THR A 716 -20.44 29.51 -5.71
N ALA A 717 -19.79 29.57 -6.87
CA ALA A 717 -18.39 29.20 -7.02
C ALA A 717 -17.47 30.28 -6.44
N TYR A 718 -16.48 29.86 -5.68
CA TYR A 718 -15.45 30.69 -5.10
C TYR A 718 -14.06 30.22 -5.55
N THR A 719 -13.15 31.17 -5.75
CA THR A 719 -11.74 30.90 -6.04
C THR A 719 -10.89 31.33 -4.84
N ALA A 720 -10.20 30.36 -4.23
CA ALA A 720 -9.24 30.58 -3.17
C ALA A 720 -7.82 30.58 -3.74
N ARG A 721 -6.96 31.44 -3.20
CA ARG A 721 -5.53 31.47 -3.51
C ARG A 721 -4.73 31.56 -2.22
N ALA A 722 -3.88 30.59 -1.97
CA ALA A 722 -2.96 30.56 -0.84
C ALA A 722 -1.54 30.89 -1.29
N THR A 723 -0.80 31.65 -0.49
CA THR A 723 0.61 31.94 -0.69
C THR A 723 1.36 31.80 0.63
N GLY A 724 2.52 31.15 0.60
CA GLY A 724 3.39 30.97 1.76
C GLY A 724 4.85 31.13 1.34
N SER A 725 5.65 31.76 2.20
CA SER A 725 7.07 31.99 1.92
C SER A 725 7.93 31.75 3.14
N ASN A 726 9.17 31.31 2.89
CA ASN A 726 10.26 31.25 3.86
C ASN A 726 11.60 31.56 3.15
N ALA A 727 12.73 31.30 3.82
CA ALA A 727 14.06 31.56 3.25
C ALA A 727 14.34 30.79 1.94
N SER A 728 13.64 29.70 1.69
CA SER A 728 13.77 28.86 0.49
C SER A 728 12.96 29.37 -0.71
N GLY A 729 12.11 30.38 -0.53
CA GLY A 729 11.30 30.97 -1.58
C GLY A 729 9.81 31.04 -1.22
N GLN A 730 8.97 31.22 -2.25
CA GLN A 730 7.53 31.34 -2.11
C GLN A 730 6.83 30.23 -2.90
N GLY A 731 5.89 29.53 -2.26
CA GLY A 731 4.92 28.68 -2.92
C GLY A 731 3.52 29.29 -2.91
N SER A 732 2.69 28.85 -3.85
CA SER A 732 1.30 29.24 -3.91
C SER A 732 0.44 28.18 -4.58
N THR A 733 -0.82 28.09 -4.20
CA THR A 733 -1.83 27.30 -4.91
C THR A 733 -3.10 28.12 -5.11
N THR A 734 -3.90 27.77 -6.13
CA THR A 734 -5.21 28.35 -6.40
C THR A 734 -6.20 27.22 -6.70
N TRP A 735 -7.37 27.27 -6.09
CA TRP A 735 -8.40 26.25 -6.28
C TRP A 735 -9.81 26.85 -6.19
N THR A 736 -10.80 26.08 -6.64
CA THR A 736 -12.20 26.47 -6.65
C THR A 736 -13.06 25.55 -5.80
N PHE A 737 -14.18 26.04 -5.26
CA PHE A 737 -15.22 25.23 -4.62
C PHE A 737 -16.60 25.91 -4.75
N THR A 738 -17.68 25.15 -4.57
CA THR A 738 -19.08 25.60 -4.71
C THR A 738 -19.90 25.27 -3.47
N THR A 739 -20.65 26.26 -2.99
CA THR A 739 -21.44 26.17 -1.75
C THR A 739 -22.87 25.63 -1.94
N LYS A 740 -23.49 25.06 -0.89
CA LYS A 740 -24.92 24.68 -0.82
C LYS A 740 -25.75 25.53 0.16
#